data_AF-A0A6P8Y9I7-F1
#
_entry.id   AF-A0A6P8Y9I7-F1
#
_cell.length_a   1.000
_cell.length_b   1.000
_cell.length_c   1.000
_cell.angle_alpha   90.00
_cell.angle_beta   90.00
_cell.angle_gamma   90.00
#
_symmetry.space_group_name_H-M   'P 1'
#
loop_
_entity.id
_entity.type
_entity.pdbx_description
1 polymer ?
#
loop_
_entity_poly.entity_id
_entity_poly.type
_entity_poly.pdbx_seq_one_letter_code
_entity_poly.pdbx_strand_id
1 'polypeptide(L)'
;MSQFITYLQSFGAKTELLIVAHNAKAFDAVFVLQELVARRLKPELVLNGAKILNMKLNTWSFIDSLMFLPMPLSALPKAFGLTELKKGYFPFLANTREYYNYEGAPFPEREMYCVSGMKAQSAIEFNRWYDEQVNQGAVFNFKRELVDYCISDVTILRQACQSFRKLFAESAGFDPMFHSITLSSAVMNSFRKLFLLPNSIGIVPPGGYHGRGKQSHAALQWLDWEQHKLGQSIKTIYTDREVRILGKAVDGYVEVSLPTGGVERRVYQFHGDYWHSCPRHYPAQPEGGENRYERTQRITALFRNAGYVVIEKWECDWNEDLKTPEVKVYFEAHPTSRSPPLDLRKALCGGRTSALRCYHKVDLTKGEKIKMADVVSEYPNANLRGCYPLDHPSIYLEGDPQMPPVDTWNGIVKCTVLPPRDLYLPVLPYKCNGKLMFPLCRTCVETESSDLCLHSNPLDRQLTGEWCAPELHLALQKGYTLMAIHEVYQYPRTMQYEPETGKDGLLSAYVRRFMALKIQASGWPAECDTQEKKEIFMDDVRKHDGITIDSEKMAKNPALRTLSKLILNSFWGKFGEKTLRSKTEFVYDYGELIKLVTDPTKVVNGLIVLSEQCFQVSYKPVEDSEESLPTSSLLHAAWTTCLGRLQLYKYLDIVGQRAYYHDTDSVAYLSRPGEPDLPLGTHLGDLTDQIEEDYGPGSFITEFVAGGPKNYGYRVAVGGDVQNTKVCIKVRGISINASCDALVTFENLKAMVMGDIGKMTIPIPRKIARTPTWQIITMPTSKQWQAKNTKRRRVDQTHTVPHGYNAWGDEDEEDQEVLEALDILGDS
;
A
#
# COMPACT_ATOMS: atom_id res chain seq x y z
N MET A 1 2.24 3.42 36.23
CA MET A 1 2.22 4.55 35.28
C MET A 1 2.24 5.90 35.99
N SER A 2 1.37 6.13 36.99
CA SER A 2 1.37 7.37 37.79
C SER A 2 2.75 7.88 38.23
N GLN A 3 3.60 7.04 38.84
CA GLN A 3 4.97 7.42 39.22
C GLN A 3 5.82 7.92 38.04
N PHE A 4 5.67 7.29 36.86
CA PHE A 4 6.40 7.67 35.66
C PHE A 4 5.98 9.06 35.15
N ILE A 5 4.68 9.35 35.10
CA ILE A 5 4.20 10.70 34.71
C ILE A 5 4.66 11.75 35.72
N THR A 6 4.61 11.47 37.02
CA THR A 6 5.14 12.38 38.04
C THR A 6 6.65 12.62 37.88
N TYR A 7 7.43 11.58 37.53
CA TYR A 7 8.83 11.75 37.18
C TYR A 7 9.03 12.65 35.95
N LEU A 8 8.22 12.49 34.90
CA LEU A 8 8.29 13.39 33.73
C LEU A 8 7.92 14.84 34.10
N GLN A 9 6.98 15.06 35.02
CA GLN A 9 6.64 16.40 35.52
C GLN A 9 7.75 17.04 36.37
N SER A 10 8.74 16.27 36.84
CA SER A 10 9.88 16.81 37.59
C SER A 10 10.87 17.59 36.72
N PHE A 11 10.81 17.40 35.39
CA PHE A 11 11.60 18.19 34.45
C PHE A 11 10.99 19.59 34.26
N GLY A 12 11.83 20.59 34.02
CA GLY A 12 11.38 21.97 33.79
C GLY A 12 10.38 22.08 32.62
N ALA A 13 9.41 23.00 32.73
CA ALA A 13 8.30 23.13 31.78
C ALA A 13 8.72 23.43 30.33
N LYS A 14 9.93 23.95 30.11
CA LYS A 14 10.49 24.26 28.78
C LYS A 14 11.38 23.14 28.23
N THR A 15 11.63 22.07 29.01
CA THR A 15 12.47 20.96 28.57
C THR A 15 11.71 20.13 27.55
N GLU A 16 12.27 20.01 26.35
CA GLU A 16 11.76 19.08 25.33
C GLU A 16 12.13 17.65 25.70
N LEU A 17 11.11 16.80 25.86
CA LEU A 17 11.28 15.40 26.19
C LEU A 17 10.84 14.53 25.02
N LEU A 18 11.77 13.73 24.50
CA LEU A 18 11.48 12.66 23.55
C LEU A 18 11.45 11.32 24.30
N ILE A 19 10.25 10.77 24.46
CA ILE A 19 10.02 9.50 25.12
C ILE A 19 9.82 8.42 24.05
N VAL A 20 10.67 7.40 24.07
CA VAL A 20 10.68 6.33 23.07
C VAL A 20 10.40 5.00 23.75
N ALA A 21 9.42 4.27 23.24
CA ALA A 21 9.19 2.86 23.60
C ALA A 21 9.13 1.99 22.33
N HIS A 22 9.29 0.68 22.48
CA HIS A 22 9.29 -0.26 21.36
C HIS A 22 7.93 -0.92 21.20
N ASN A 23 7.30 -0.73 20.05
CA ASN A 23 5.89 -1.07 19.79
C ASN A 23 4.90 -0.28 20.67
N ALA A 24 5.29 0.94 21.07
CA ALA A 24 4.51 1.82 21.95
C ALA A 24 3.09 2.05 21.40
N LYS A 25 2.97 2.19 20.07
CA LYS A 25 1.71 2.44 19.38
C LYS A 25 0.63 1.41 19.65
N ALA A 26 1.05 0.21 20.02
CA ALA A 26 0.18 -0.93 20.19
C ALA A 26 0.05 -1.34 21.67
N PHE A 27 0.84 -0.75 22.58
CA PHE A 27 0.88 -1.21 23.96
C PHE A 27 1.10 -0.04 24.92
N ASP A 28 2.35 0.39 25.13
CA ASP A 28 2.73 1.32 26.20
C ASP A 28 1.99 2.66 26.15
N ALA A 29 1.82 3.21 24.94
CA ALA A 29 1.17 4.51 24.75
C ALA A 29 -0.28 4.52 25.25
N VAL A 30 -0.95 3.36 25.29
CA VAL A 30 -2.31 3.22 25.80
C VAL A 30 -2.36 3.43 27.30
N PHE A 31 -1.41 2.85 28.06
CA PHE A 31 -1.32 3.05 29.51
C PHE A 31 -0.94 4.49 29.85
N VAL A 32 -0.04 5.11 29.07
CA VAL A 32 0.30 6.52 29.23
C VAL A 32 -0.94 7.39 28.99
N LEU A 33 -1.68 7.15 27.90
CA LEU A 33 -2.91 7.89 27.60
C LEU A 33 -3.95 7.78 28.71
N GLN A 34 -4.20 6.58 29.24
CA GLN A 34 -5.13 6.37 30.36
C GLN A 34 -4.77 7.25 31.57
N GLU A 35 -3.49 7.29 31.94
CA GLU A 35 -3.01 8.10 33.06
C GLU A 35 -3.12 9.61 32.77
N LEU A 36 -2.83 10.04 31.54
CA LEU A 36 -2.99 11.44 31.15
C LEU A 36 -4.46 11.88 31.20
N VAL A 37 -5.37 11.04 30.70
CA VAL A 37 -6.82 11.29 30.78
C VAL A 37 -7.31 11.34 32.23
N ALA A 38 -6.84 10.41 33.08
CA ALA A 38 -7.17 10.42 34.51
C ALA A 38 -6.70 11.71 35.21
N ARG A 39 -5.59 12.30 34.75
CA ARG A 39 -5.06 13.59 35.23
C ARG A 39 -5.66 14.83 34.54
N ARG A 40 -6.64 14.65 33.64
CA ARG A 40 -7.24 15.72 32.82
C ARG A 40 -6.24 16.50 31.96
N LEU A 41 -5.20 15.81 31.51
CA LEU A 41 -4.25 16.33 30.54
C LEU A 41 -4.80 16.02 29.14
N LYS A 42 -4.71 16.98 28.22
CA LYS A 42 -5.28 16.89 26.86
C LYS A 42 -4.14 16.62 25.85
N PRO A 43 -3.74 15.35 25.63
CA PRO A 43 -2.72 15.05 24.64
C PRO A 43 -3.28 15.13 23.21
N GLU A 44 -2.44 15.52 22.27
CA GLU A 44 -2.70 15.41 20.84
C GLU A 44 -2.27 14.03 20.34
N LEU A 45 -3.15 13.33 19.63
CA LEU A 45 -2.90 11.97 19.14
C LEU A 45 -2.78 11.93 17.61
N VAL A 46 -1.80 11.16 17.15
CA VAL A 46 -1.73 10.69 15.76
C VAL A 46 -2.03 9.20 15.76
N LEU A 47 -3.15 8.80 15.17
CA LEU A 47 -3.66 7.43 15.23
C LEU A 47 -3.52 6.67 13.90
N ASN A 48 -3.46 5.35 13.98
CA ASN A 48 -3.67 4.42 12.87
C ASN A 48 -4.62 3.30 13.33
N GLY A 49 -5.92 3.48 13.06
CA GLY A 49 -6.96 2.73 13.77
C GLY A 49 -6.84 2.99 15.28
N ALA A 50 -6.91 1.92 16.08
CA ALA A 50 -6.75 2.00 17.54
C ALA A 50 -5.27 2.04 18.01
N LYS A 51 -4.30 2.30 17.13
CA LYS A 51 -2.87 2.39 17.50
C LYS A 51 -2.42 3.85 17.57
N ILE A 52 -1.69 4.21 18.62
CA ILE A 52 -1.20 5.57 18.90
C ILE A 52 0.21 5.74 18.30
N LEU A 53 0.32 6.22 17.06
CA LEU A 53 1.62 6.38 16.39
C LEU A 53 2.50 7.42 17.10
N ASN A 54 1.88 8.50 17.56
CA ASN A 54 2.52 9.57 18.30
C ASN A 54 1.50 10.19 19.25
N MET A 55 1.98 10.60 20.43
CA MET A 55 1.22 11.35 21.41
C MET A 55 2.04 12.54 21.87
N LYS A 56 1.49 13.74 21.77
CA LYS A 56 2.13 14.98 22.20
C LYS A 56 1.39 15.59 23.38
N LEU A 57 2.15 16.07 24.36
CA LEU A 57 1.64 16.84 25.48
C LEU A 57 2.65 17.94 25.81
N ASN A 58 2.31 19.19 25.52
CA ASN A 58 3.24 20.32 25.65
C ASN A 58 4.57 20.05 24.93
N THR A 59 5.70 20.07 25.66
CA THR A 59 7.05 19.80 25.15
C THR A 59 7.40 18.31 25.12
N TRP A 60 6.47 17.41 25.45
CA TRP A 60 6.71 15.96 25.48
C TRP A 60 6.19 15.31 24.21
N SER A 61 7.02 14.47 23.60
CA SER A 61 6.66 13.64 22.45
C SER A 61 6.89 12.17 22.77
N PHE A 62 5.81 11.39 22.77
CA PHE A 62 5.85 9.94 22.92
C PHE A 62 5.80 9.30 21.53
N ILE A 63 6.87 8.62 21.14
CA ILE A 63 6.99 7.98 19.83
C ILE A 63 7.25 6.48 19.95
N ASP A 64 6.85 5.76 18.91
CA ASP A 64 7.12 4.33 18.76
C ASP A 64 8.38 4.10 17.90
N SER A 65 9.43 3.55 18.51
CA SER A 65 10.66 3.18 17.79
C SER A 65 10.42 2.18 16.65
N LEU A 66 9.36 1.36 16.70
CA LEU A 66 9.02 0.42 15.63
C LEU A 66 8.56 1.15 14.34
N MET A 67 8.25 2.45 14.42
CA MET A 67 8.00 3.29 13.24
C MET A 67 9.30 3.73 12.53
N PHE A 68 10.44 3.52 13.16
CA PHE A 68 11.78 3.79 12.63
C PHE A 68 12.58 2.52 12.36
N LEU A 69 12.46 1.55 13.27
CA LEU A 69 13.18 0.28 13.29
C LEU A 69 12.16 -0.87 13.22
N PRO A 70 11.64 -1.24 12.03
CA PRO A 70 10.53 -2.17 11.87
C PRO A 70 10.95 -3.64 12.06
N MET A 71 11.53 -3.96 13.20
CA MET A 71 11.98 -5.30 13.58
C MET A 71 11.79 -5.52 15.09
N PRO A 72 11.70 -6.78 15.56
CA PRO A 72 11.61 -7.07 16.99
C PRO A 72 12.82 -6.55 17.76
N LEU A 73 12.63 -6.21 19.04
CA LEU A 73 13.69 -5.75 19.93
C LEU A 73 14.89 -6.72 19.97
N SER A 74 14.62 -8.03 20.01
CA SER A 74 15.64 -9.09 20.00
C SER A 74 16.48 -9.15 18.71
N ALA A 75 16.03 -8.52 17.62
CA ALA A 75 16.82 -8.43 16.39
C ALA A 75 17.75 -7.21 16.36
N LEU A 76 17.52 -6.20 17.23
CA LEU A 76 18.31 -4.97 17.24
C LEU A 76 19.78 -5.19 17.59
N PRO A 77 20.17 -6.06 18.55
CA PRO A 77 21.57 -6.28 18.86
C PRO A 77 22.36 -6.75 17.64
N LYS A 78 21.83 -7.75 16.90
CA LYS A 78 22.45 -8.22 15.66
C LYS A 78 22.46 -7.15 14.58
N ALA A 79 21.35 -6.43 14.41
CA ALA A 79 21.22 -5.40 13.37
C ALA A 79 22.17 -4.21 13.57
N PHE A 80 22.46 -3.86 14.83
CA PHE A 80 23.29 -2.71 15.18
C PHE A 80 24.68 -3.08 15.73
N GLY A 81 25.03 -4.38 15.76
CA GLY A 81 26.30 -4.86 16.30
C GLY A 81 26.46 -4.59 17.81
N LEU A 82 25.37 -4.63 18.58
CA LEU A 82 25.37 -4.38 20.01
C LEU A 82 25.57 -5.68 20.80
N THR A 83 26.23 -5.57 21.96
CA THR A 83 26.33 -6.67 22.93
C THR A 83 25.07 -6.70 23.79
N GLU A 84 24.37 -7.84 23.78
CA GLU A 84 23.21 -8.06 24.63
C GLU A 84 23.64 -8.22 26.10
N LEU A 85 23.03 -7.46 27.00
CA LEU A 85 23.39 -7.46 28.44
C LEU A 85 22.95 -8.72 29.16
N LYS A 86 21.80 -9.29 28.76
CA LYS A 86 21.25 -10.52 29.35
C LYS A 86 20.78 -11.46 28.26
N LYS A 87 21.35 -12.66 28.22
CA LYS A 87 20.86 -13.78 27.39
C LYS A 87 19.89 -14.62 28.22
N GLY A 88 18.69 -14.88 27.71
CA GLY A 88 17.72 -15.76 28.36
C GLY A 88 16.27 -15.41 28.04
N TYR A 89 15.34 -16.08 28.72
CA TYR A 89 13.90 -15.89 28.54
C TYR A 89 13.24 -15.43 29.84
N PHE A 90 12.14 -14.68 29.74
CA PHE A 90 11.38 -14.20 30.89
C PHE A 90 9.99 -14.85 30.97
N PRO A 91 9.54 -15.32 32.15
CA PRO A 91 8.24 -15.98 32.30
C PRO A 91 7.11 -14.94 32.37
N PHE A 92 6.64 -14.49 31.21
CA PHE A 92 5.62 -13.43 31.11
C PHE A 92 4.35 -13.69 31.91
N LEU A 93 3.89 -14.95 32.00
CA LEU A 93 2.67 -15.30 32.76
C LEU A 93 2.90 -15.38 34.27
N ALA A 94 4.15 -15.41 34.72
CA ALA A 94 4.48 -15.30 36.14
C ALA A 94 4.39 -13.84 36.65
N ASN A 95 4.02 -12.86 35.81
CA ASN A 95 3.82 -11.49 36.26
C ASN A 95 2.47 -11.32 36.99
N THR A 96 2.34 -12.00 38.13
CA THR A 96 1.16 -11.99 39.00
C THR A 96 1.56 -11.80 40.46
N ARG A 97 0.62 -11.40 41.32
CA ARG A 97 0.91 -11.06 42.72
C ARG A 97 1.57 -12.20 43.50
N GLU A 98 1.23 -13.43 43.14
CA GLU A 98 1.74 -14.66 43.74
C GLU A 98 3.25 -14.82 43.52
N TYR A 99 3.76 -14.40 42.36
CA TYR A 99 5.16 -14.56 41.98
C TYR A 99 6.04 -13.35 42.35
N TYR A 100 5.47 -12.22 42.76
CA TYR A 100 6.24 -10.99 43.01
C TYR A 100 7.29 -11.12 44.10
N ASN A 101 7.12 -12.04 45.05
CA ASN A 101 8.11 -12.35 46.08
C ASN A 101 8.67 -13.78 45.93
N TYR A 102 8.47 -14.41 44.78
CA TYR A 102 8.91 -15.79 44.56
C TYR A 102 10.43 -15.87 44.37
N GLU A 103 11.03 -16.75 45.17
CA GLU A 103 12.41 -17.19 45.05
C GLU A 103 12.43 -18.69 45.34
N GLY A 104 12.79 -19.51 44.36
CA GLY A 104 12.68 -20.95 44.54
C GLY A 104 13.20 -21.81 43.40
N ALA A 105 13.37 -23.09 43.71
CA ALA A 105 13.92 -24.13 42.85
C ALA A 105 12.92 -24.87 41.95
N PRO A 106 11.58 -24.83 42.12
CA PRO A 106 10.76 -25.00 40.94
C PRO A 106 11.02 -23.80 40.03
N PHE A 107 11.85 -23.97 39.00
CA PHE A 107 11.91 -22.99 37.94
C PHE A 107 10.49 -22.81 37.37
N PRO A 108 10.05 -21.57 37.02
CA PRO A 108 8.71 -21.34 36.51
C PRO A 108 8.40 -22.29 35.35
N GLU A 109 7.19 -22.84 35.27
CA GLU A 109 6.85 -23.82 34.24
C GLU A 109 7.05 -23.27 32.83
N ARG A 110 7.39 -24.16 31.88
CA ARG A 110 7.62 -23.78 30.47
C ARG A 110 6.51 -22.89 29.90
N GLU A 111 5.25 -23.23 30.14
CA GLU A 111 4.14 -22.47 29.57
C GLU A 111 4.06 -21.03 30.10
N MET A 112 4.65 -20.73 31.27
CA MET A 112 4.76 -19.36 31.79
C MET A 112 5.62 -18.46 30.89
N TYR A 113 6.49 -19.03 30.07
CA TYR A 113 7.29 -18.35 29.04
C TYR A 113 6.56 -18.22 27.69
N CYS A 114 5.30 -18.67 27.60
CA CYS A 114 4.50 -18.63 26.38
C CYS A 114 5.11 -19.41 25.19
N VAL A 115 5.67 -20.59 25.46
CA VAL A 115 6.38 -21.44 24.48
C VAL A 115 5.49 -21.83 23.30
N SER A 116 4.19 -22.07 23.55
CA SER A 116 3.19 -22.31 22.51
C SER A 116 3.08 -21.16 21.48
N GLY A 117 3.46 -19.93 21.85
CA GLY A 117 3.51 -18.77 20.96
C GLY A 117 4.81 -18.61 20.17
N MET A 118 5.85 -19.39 20.48
CA MET A 118 7.15 -19.33 19.84
C MET A 118 7.16 -20.03 18.47
N LYS A 119 8.01 -19.54 17.56
CA LYS A 119 8.31 -20.27 16.32
C LYS A 119 9.04 -21.57 16.66
N ALA A 120 8.90 -22.59 15.81
CA ALA A 120 9.50 -23.92 16.03
C ALA A 120 10.98 -23.87 16.46
N GLN A 121 11.83 -23.16 15.71
CA GLN A 121 13.25 -23.02 16.05
C GLN A 121 13.49 -22.35 17.41
N SER A 122 12.75 -21.27 17.70
CA SER A 122 12.86 -20.55 18.98
C SER A 122 12.35 -21.39 20.15
N ALA A 123 11.34 -22.25 19.94
CA ALA A 123 10.85 -23.18 20.94
C ALA A 123 11.88 -24.28 21.26
N ILE A 124 12.61 -24.78 20.25
CA ILE A 124 13.72 -25.72 20.43
C ILE A 124 14.84 -25.07 21.25
N GLU A 125 15.25 -23.86 20.86
CA GLU A 125 16.28 -23.10 21.59
C GLU A 125 15.89 -22.82 23.04
N PHE A 126 14.63 -22.41 23.26
CA PHE A 126 14.07 -22.22 24.59
C PHE A 126 14.11 -23.52 25.40
N ASN A 127 13.67 -24.63 24.82
CA ASN A 127 13.55 -25.88 25.56
C ASN A 127 14.92 -26.37 26.03
N ARG A 128 15.93 -26.28 25.17
CA ARG A 128 17.33 -26.58 25.53
C ARG A 128 17.82 -25.67 26.66
N TRP A 129 17.62 -24.36 26.54
CA TRP A 129 18.00 -23.42 27.59
C TRP A 129 17.31 -23.75 28.92
N TYR A 130 16.01 -24.05 28.89
CA TYR A 130 15.23 -24.39 30.08
C TYR A 130 15.75 -25.66 30.76
N ASP A 131 16.04 -26.71 29.97
CA ASP A 131 16.60 -27.96 30.48
C ASP A 131 17.96 -27.72 31.15
N GLU A 132 18.82 -26.89 30.55
CA GLU A 132 20.10 -26.50 31.13
C GLU A 132 19.91 -25.78 32.48
N GLN A 133 18.97 -24.82 32.59
CA GLN A 133 18.70 -24.11 33.84
C GLN A 133 18.21 -25.05 34.95
N VAL A 134 17.27 -25.94 34.62
CA VAL A 134 16.72 -26.90 35.58
C VAL A 134 17.79 -27.90 36.03
N ASN A 135 18.57 -28.44 35.08
CA ASN A 135 19.63 -29.41 35.38
C ASN A 135 20.76 -28.82 36.24
N GLN A 136 21.03 -27.52 36.10
CA GLN A 136 22.00 -26.79 36.92
C GLN A 136 21.46 -26.41 38.31
N GLY A 137 20.19 -26.70 38.61
CA GLY A 137 19.56 -26.31 39.88
C GLY A 137 19.42 -24.80 40.03
N ALA A 138 19.24 -24.06 38.93
CA ALA A 138 19.16 -22.61 38.95
C ALA A 138 17.97 -22.13 39.80
N VAL A 139 18.23 -21.20 40.73
CA VAL A 139 17.19 -20.58 41.56
C VAL A 139 16.60 -19.39 40.83
N PHE A 140 15.29 -19.42 40.59
CA PHE A 140 14.59 -18.30 39.97
C PHE A 140 14.15 -17.30 41.04
N ASN A 141 14.60 -16.04 40.92
CA ASN A 141 14.15 -14.92 41.75
C ASN A 141 13.40 -13.92 40.88
N PHE A 142 12.07 -13.83 41.04
CA PHE A 142 11.24 -13.05 40.12
C PHE A 142 11.63 -11.56 40.08
N LYS A 143 11.91 -10.93 41.24
CA LYS A 143 12.25 -9.50 41.31
C LYS A 143 13.55 -9.20 40.57
N ARG A 144 14.60 -9.98 40.84
CA ARG A 144 15.89 -9.82 40.18
C ARG A 144 15.74 -10.05 38.67
N GLU A 145 15.08 -11.14 38.29
CA GLU A 145 14.90 -11.50 36.89
C GLU A 145 14.11 -10.43 36.12
N LEU A 146 13.05 -9.87 36.72
CA LEU A 146 12.24 -8.79 36.15
C LEU A 146 13.06 -7.50 35.97
N VAL A 147 13.80 -7.08 37.01
CA VAL A 147 14.62 -5.88 36.96
C VAL A 147 15.70 -6.01 35.88
N ASP A 148 16.42 -7.12 35.87
CA ASP A 148 17.49 -7.36 34.90
C ASP A 148 16.95 -7.44 33.46
N TYR A 149 15.77 -8.06 33.29
CA TYR A 149 15.08 -8.12 31.99
C TYR A 149 14.72 -6.71 31.50
N CYS A 150 14.08 -5.89 32.34
CA CYS A 150 13.71 -4.53 31.98
C CYS A 150 14.93 -3.64 31.69
N ILE A 151 16.01 -3.75 32.47
CA ILE A 151 17.26 -3.00 32.24
C ILE A 151 17.88 -3.39 30.90
N SER A 152 17.93 -4.69 30.58
CA SER A 152 18.46 -5.19 29.31
C SER A 152 17.66 -4.63 28.12
N ASP A 153 16.33 -4.81 28.12
CA ASP A 153 15.45 -4.36 27.04
C ASP A 153 15.56 -2.85 26.79
N VAL A 154 15.51 -2.03 27.86
CA VAL A 154 15.62 -0.58 27.75
C VAL A 154 17.02 -0.16 27.29
N THR A 155 18.07 -0.87 27.72
CA THR A 155 19.44 -0.55 27.29
C THR A 155 19.66 -0.87 25.81
N ILE A 156 19.19 -2.02 25.33
CA ILE A 156 19.22 -2.39 23.91
C ILE A 156 18.49 -1.34 23.08
N LEU A 157 17.28 -0.97 23.50
CA LEU A 157 16.49 0.05 22.81
C LEU A 157 17.23 1.39 22.77
N ARG A 158 17.78 1.84 23.90
CA ARG A 158 18.52 3.10 23.99
C ARG A 158 19.72 3.11 23.05
N GLN A 159 20.56 2.07 23.10
CA GLN A 159 21.76 1.96 22.26
C GLN A 159 21.42 1.91 20.78
N ALA A 160 20.41 1.11 20.38
CA ALA A 160 19.97 1.01 19.00
C ALA A 160 19.41 2.35 18.50
N CYS A 161 18.56 3.01 19.28
CA CYS A 161 18.02 4.34 18.93
C CYS A 161 19.12 5.40 18.84
N GLN A 162 20.10 5.41 19.74
CA GLN A 162 21.25 6.31 19.69
C GLN A 162 22.09 6.08 18.43
N SER A 163 22.40 4.82 18.12
CA SER A 163 23.13 4.46 16.90
C SER A 163 22.36 4.86 15.65
N PHE A 164 21.05 4.58 15.58
CA PHE A 164 20.20 4.96 14.46
C PHE A 164 20.16 6.48 14.26
N ARG A 165 19.91 7.23 15.34
CA ARG A 165 19.85 8.70 15.29
C ARG A 165 21.17 9.30 14.82
N LYS A 166 22.30 8.82 15.37
CA LYS A 166 23.64 9.25 14.97
C LYS A 166 23.90 8.99 13.49
N LEU A 167 23.75 7.75 13.03
CA LEU A 167 24.02 7.36 11.64
C LEU A 167 23.10 8.08 10.64
N PHE A 168 21.82 8.28 11.00
CA PHE A 168 20.89 9.04 10.18
C PHE A 168 21.29 10.52 10.12
N ALA A 169 21.66 11.12 11.26
CA ALA A 169 22.10 12.51 11.31
C ALA A 169 23.39 12.75 10.52
N GLU A 170 24.34 11.81 10.55
CA GLU A 170 25.55 11.86 9.71
C GLU A 170 25.22 11.79 8.21
N SER A 171 24.16 11.07 7.85
CA SER A 171 23.75 10.88 6.45
C SER A 171 22.84 11.99 5.91
N ALA A 172 21.96 12.55 6.76
CA ALA A 172 20.88 13.47 6.37
C ALA A 172 21.01 14.88 6.98
N GLY A 173 21.90 15.05 7.96
CA GLY A 173 22.18 16.32 8.64
C GLY A 173 21.09 16.78 9.63
N PHE A 174 20.29 15.88 10.19
CA PHE A 174 19.33 16.19 11.27
C PHE A 174 18.92 14.92 12.04
N ASP A 175 18.32 15.10 13.22
CA ASP A 175 17.84 13.99 14.05
C ASP A 175 16.46 13.48 13.57
N PRO A 176 16.34 12.23 13.10
CA PRO A 176 15.09 11.72 12.55
C PRO A 176 13.95 11.61 13.59
N MET A 177 14.27 11.38 14.86
CA MET A 177 13.24 11.09 15.88
C MET A 177 12.67 12.36 16.54
N PHE A 178 13.41 13.46 16.52
CA PHE A 178 12.90 14.78 16.95
C PHE A 178 12.06 15.47 15.87
N HIS A 179 12.41 15.27 14.60
CA HIS A 179 11.80 15.98 13.47
C HIS A 179 10.76 15.16 12.68
N SER A 180 10.48 13.91 13.08
CA SER A 180 9.54 13.04 12.39
C SER A 180 8.90 12.02 13.31
N ILE A 181 7.76 11.45 12.89
CA ILE A 181 7.04 10.39 13.62
C ILE A 181 7.36 9.00 13.06
N THR A 182 7.83 8.92 11.81
CA THR A 182 8.09 7.67 11.10
C THR A 182 9.35 7.77 10.24
N LEU A 183 9.95 6.62 9.93
CA LEU A 183 11.08 6.55 8.99
C LEU A 183 10.73 7.16 7.63
N SER A 184 9.57 6.84 7.06
CA SER A 184 9.15 7.40 5.76
C SER A 184 9.06 8.93 5.78
N SER A 185 8.66 9.52 6.91
CA SER A 185 8.62 10.98 7.05
C SER A 185 10.03 11.57 7.16
N ALA A 186 10.91 10.93 7.94
CA ALA A 186 12.31 11.34 8.04
C ALA A 186 13.05 11.23 6.70
N VAL A 187 12.81 10.15 5.95
CA VAL A 187 13.40 9.92 4.63
C VAL A 187 12.89 10.93 3.61
N MET A 188 11.60 11.28 3.64
CA MET A 188 11.04 12.35 2.80
C MET A 188 11.67 13.72 3.12
N ASN A 189 11.88 14.03 4.41
CA ASN A 189 12.58 15.26 4.79
C ASN A 189 14.04 15.27 4.31
N SER A 190 14.73 14.13 4.41
CA SER A 190 16.08 13.96 3.85
C SER A 190 16.09 14.16 2.32
N PHE A 191 15.15 13.54 1.61
CA PHE A 191 14.98 13.72 0.17
C PHE A 191 14.80 15.19 -0.22
N ARG A 192 13.86 15.88 0.43
CA ARG A 192 13.56 17.29 0.17
C ARG A 192 14.74 18.21 0.48
N LYS A 193 15.52 17.90 1.52
CA LYS A 193 16.65 18.71 1.95
C LYS A 193 17.87 18.54 1.05
N LEU A 194 18.13 17.32 0.57
CA LEU A 194 19.40 16.97 -0.05
C LEU A 194 19.33 16.69 -1.55
N PHE A 195 18.16 16.33 -2.09
CA PHE A 195 18.05 15.78 -3.45
C PHE A 195 16.98 16.43 -4.32
N LEU A 196 15.89 16.94 -3.73
CA LEU A 196 14.79 17.53 -4.51
C LEU A 196 15.23 18.84 -5.19
N LEU A 197 15.25 18.84 -6.52
CA LEU A 197 15.52 20.03 -7.32
C LEU A 197 14.40 21.08 -7.17
N PRO A 198 14.74 22.38 -7.15
CA PRO A 198 13.73 23.45 -7.15
C PRO A 198 12.76 23.32 -8.32
N ASN A 199 11.47 23.58 -8.08
CA ASN A 199 10.42 23.62 -9.12
C ASN A 199 10.36 22.39 -10.02
N SER A 200 10.59 21.19 -9.49
CA SER A 200 10.61 19.95 -10.29
C SER A 200 9.33 19.10 -10.15
N ILE A 201 8.67 19.11 -8.99
CA ILE A 201 7.44 18.36 -8.72
C ILE A 201 6.27 19.33 -8.55
N GLY A 202 5.27 19.24 -9.43
CA GLY A 202 4.00 19.95 -9.26
C GLY A 202 3.18 19.41 -8.09
N ILE A 203 2.83 20.26 -7.13
CA ILE A 203 1.88 19.93 -6.06
C ILE A 203 0.46 20.07 -6.60
N VAL A 204 -0.33 19.01 -6.54
CA VAL A 204 -1.72 19.02 -7.02
C VAL A 204 -2.50 20.09 -6.25
N PRO A 205 -3.15 21.06 -6.92
CA PRO A 205 -3.95 22.08 -6.23
C PRO A 205 -5.09 21.46 -5.41
N PRO A 206 -5.57 22.12 -4.34
CA PRO A 206 -6.79 21.71 -3.66
C PRO A 206 -7.96 21.65 -4.65
N GLY A 207 -8.62 20.49 -4.74
CA GLY A 207 -9.67 20.23 -5.73
C GLY A 207 -9.21 19.62 -7.06
N GLY A 208 -7.90 19.40 -7.26
CA GLY A 208 -7.35 18.80 -8.49
C GLY A 208 -6.92 19.84 -9.54
N TYR A 209 -6.46 19.37 -10.70
CA TYR A 209 -5.94 20.24 -11.77
C TYR A 209 -7.02 21.04 -12.51
N HIS A 210 -8.29 20.68 -12.37
CA HIS A 210 -9.45 21.48 -12.82
C HIS A 210 -9.77 22.66 -11.87
N GLY A 211 -9.06 22.78 -10.74
CA GLY A 211 -9.21 23.88 -9.79
C GLY A 211 -10.51 23.83 -8.98
N ARG A 212 -10.88 25.00 -8.41
CA ARG A 212 -12.11 25.21 -7.62
C ARG A 212 -13.38 25.32 -8.47
N GLY A 213 -13.26 25.31 -9.81
CA GLY A 213 -14.38 25.30 -10.76
C GLY A 213 -14.99 23.91 -10.91
N LYS A 214 -15.30 23.25 -9.79
CA LYS A 214 -15.91 21.92 -9.79
C LYS A 214 -17.34 22.04 -10.30
N GLN A 215 -17.59 21.63 -11.54
CA GLN A 215 -18.88 21.03 -11.83
C GLN A 215 -18.83 19.60 -11.27
N SER A 216 -19.49 19.37 -10.13
CA SER A 216 -19.45 18.06 -9.47
C SER A 216 -20.06 16.99 -10.38
N HIS A 217 -19.72 15.71 -10.19
CA HIS A 217 -20.39 14.64 -10.93
C HIS A 217 -21.91 14.68 -10.72
N ALA A 218 -22.34 15.04 -9.50
CA ALA A 218 -23.74 15.31 -9.19
C ALA A 218 -24.33 16.43 -10.06
N ALA A 219 -23.61 17.53 -10.28
CA ALA A 219 -24.02 18.59 -11.19
C ALA A 219 -24.13 18.11 -12.65
N LEU A 220 -23.20 17.26 -13.10
CA LEU A 220 -23.24 16.70 -14.46
C LEU A 220 -24.42 15.76 -14.67
N GLN A 221 -24.66 14.87 -13.71
CA GLN A 221 -25.86 14.00 -13.71
C GLN A 221 -27.12 14.86 -13.71
N TRP A 222 -27.18 15.89 -12.86
CA TRP A 222 -28.31 16.80 -12.84
C TRP A 222 -28.52 17.48 -14.20
N LEU A 223 -27.46 17.96 -14.85
CA LEU A 223 -27.59 18.57 -16.18
C LEU A 223 -28.00 17.58 -17.27
N ASP A 224 -27.53 16.33 -17.24
CA ASP A 224 -28.00 15.30 -18.17
C ASP A 224 -29.51 15.05 -17.99
N TRP A 225 -29.97 15.03 -16.73
CA TRP A 225 -31.39 14.90 -16.40
C TRP A 225 -32.21 16.12 -16.86
N GLU A 226 -31.70 17.34 -16.67
CA GLU A 226 -32.34 18.55 -17.19
C GLU A 226 -32.39 18.58 -18.72
N GLN A 227 -31.32 18.12 -19.38
CA GLN A 227 -31.27 17.98 -20.83
C GLN A 227 -32.29 16.94 -21.33
N HIS A 228 -32.45 15.82 -20.63
CA HIS A 228 -33.50 14.85 -20.92
C HIS A 228 -34.90 15.44 -20.79
N LYS A 229 -35.18 16.14 -19.69
CA LYS A 229 -36.48 16.82 -19.47
C LYS A 229 -36.76 17.90 -20.52
N LEU A 230 -35.72 18.62 -20.95
CA LEU A 230 -35.84 19.68 -21.94
C LEU A 230 -35.96 19.14 -23.38
N GLY A 231 -35.41 17.97 -23.66
CA GLY A 231 -35.30 17.43 -25.02
C GLY A 231 -34.34 18.23 -25.92
N GLN A 232 -33.47 19.08 -25.34
CA GLN A 232 -32.47 19.88 -26.05
C GLN A 232 -31.13 19.84 -25.34
N SER A 233 -30.04 19.93 -26.10
CA SER A 233 -28.68 19.91 -25.54
C SER A 233 -28.38 21.16 -24.73
N ILE A 234 -27.92 20.99 -23.49
CA ILE A 234 -27.46 22.07 -22.64
C ILE A 234 -25.95 22.25 -22.85
N LYS A 235 -25.51 23.47 -23.13
CA LYS A 235 -24.07 23.80 -23.24
C LYS A 235 -23.43 23.74 -21.86
N THR A 236 -22.34 23.00 -21.73
CA THR A 236 -21.60 22.78 -20.48
C THR A 236 -20.10 22.97 -20.70
N ILE A 237 -19.31 22.97 -19.62
CA ILE A 237 -17.84 23.03 -19.71
C ILE A 237 -17.25 21.90 -20.57
N TYR A 238 -17.93 20.75 -20.63
CA TYR A 238 -17.48 19.56 -21.36
C TYR A 238 -17.90 19.52 -22.83
N THR A 239 -18.93 20.26 -23.23
CA THR A 239 -19.46 20.23 -24.61
C THR A 239 -19.02 21.44 -25.43
N ASP A 240 -18.98 22.63 -24.82
CA ASP A 240 -18.83 23.91 -25.54
C ASP A 240 -17.83 24.87 -24.88
N ARG A 241 -16.98 24.36 -23.96
CA ARG A 241 -16.16 25.13 -22.99
C ARG A 241 -17.03 25.90 -21.97
N GLU A 242 -16.43 26.35 -20.87
CA GLU A 242 -17.14 27.04 -19.79
C GLU A 242 -17.82 28.33 -20.31
N VAL A 243 -19.15 28.34 -20.37
CA VAL A 243 -19.93 29.51 -20.80
C VAL A 243 -19.84 30.59 -19.72
N ARG A 244 -19.49 31.81 -20.12
CA ARG A 244 -19.42 32.97 -19.22
C ARG A 244 -20.48 34.00 -19.56
N ILE A 245 -21.34 34.29 -18.59
CA ILE A 245 -22.40 35.29 -18.68
C ILE A 245 -22.07 36.39 -17.68
N LEU A 246 -22.04 37.65 -18.12
CA LEU A 246 -21.73 38.80 -17.27
C LEU A 246 -20.41 38.64 -16.47
N GLY A 247 -19.41 38.01 -17.07
CA GLY A 247 -18.11 37.75 -16.44
C GLY A 247 -18.11 36.64 -15.38
N LYS A 248 -19.21 35.88 -15.23
CA LYS A 248 -19.34 34.75 -14.32
C LYS A 248 -19.52 33.45 -15.10
N ALA A 249 -18.80 32.40 -14.70
CA ALA A 249 -19.03 31.05 -15.22
C ALA A 249 -20.38 30.52 -14.77
N VAL A 250 -21.02 29.69 -15.61
CA VAL A 250 -22.28 29.00 -15.31
C VAL A 250 -22.13 27.50 -15.55
N ASP A 251 -22.88 26.69 -14.81
CA ASP A 251 -22.85 25.23 -14.92
C ASP A 251 -23.42 24.74 -16.26
N GLY A 252 -24.51 25.36 -16.72
CA GLY A 252 -25.13 25.06 -18.00
C GLY A 252 -25.84 26.25 -18.64
N TYR A 253 -25.91 26.28 -19.97
CA TYR A 253 -26.60 27.32 -20.73
C TYR A 253 -27.34 26.76 -21.95
N VAL A 254 -28.55 27.25 -22.22
CA VAL A 254 -29.29 26.93 -23.44
C VAL A 254 -30.19 28.08 -23.86
N GLU A 255 -30.41 28.20 -25.16
CA GLU A 255 -31.35 29.14 -25.76
C GLU A 255 -32.52 28.34 -26.36
N VAL A 256 -33.72 28.54 -25.82
CA VAL A 256 -34.92 27.80 -26.21
C VAL A 256 -35.82 28.72 -27.04
N SER A 257 -36.08 28.35 -28.28
CA SER A 257 -37.04 29.06 -29.14
C SER A 257 -38.46 28.86 -28.62
N LEU A 258 -39.17 29.95 -28.33
CA LEU A 258 -40.55 29.93 -27.85
C LEU A 258 -41.53 29.87 -29.03
N PRO A 259 -42.71 29.22 -28.86
CA PRO A 259 -43.76 29.19 -29.89
C PRO A 259 -44.26 30.59 -30.31
N THR A 260 -44.03 31.60 -29.48
CA THR A 260 -44.38 33.02 -29.71
C THR A 260 -43.35 33.79 -30.55
N GLY A 261 -42.27 33.14 -31.00
CA GLY A 261 -41.21 33.75 -31.82
C GLY A 261 -40.08 34.43 -31.04
N GLY A 262 -40.08 34.36 -29.71
CA GLY A 262 -38.99 34.83 -28.84
C GLY A 262 -37.96 33.75 -28.51
N VAL A 263 -36.83 34.13 -27.90
CA VAL A 263 -35.81 33.20 -27.40
C VAL A 263 -35.70 33.33 -25.88
N GLU A 264 -35.90 32.22 -25.18
CA GLU A 264 -35.69 32.13 -23.74
C GLU A 264 -34.25 31.68 -23.45
N ARG A 265 -33.50 32.50 -22.71
CA ARG A 265 -32.12 32.20 -22.33
C ARG A 265 -32.09 31.61 -20.94
N ARG A 266 -31.82 30.31 -20.83
CA ARG A 266 -31.77 29.58 -19.56
C ARG A 266 -30.35 29.42 -19.07
N VAL A 267 -30.15 29.70 -17.78
CA VAL A 267 -28.91 29.46 -17.04
C VAL A 267 -29.18 28.40 -16.00
N TYR A 268 -28.33 27.36 -15.97
CA TYR A 268 -28.36 26.32 -14.95
C TYR A 268 -27.27 26.60 -13.93
N GLN A 269 -27.61 26.53 -12.63
CA GLN A 269 -26.67 26.66 -11.53
C GLN A 269 -26.82 25.52 -10.52
N PHE A 270 -25.75 24.78 -10.30
CA PHE A 270 -25.71 23.71 -9.31
C PHE A 270 -24.97 24.17 -8.06
N HIS A 271 -25.65 24.12 -6.92
CA HIS A 271 -25.12 24.62 -5.66
C HIS A 271 -24.64 23.45 -4.79
N GLY A 272 -23.34 23.13 -4.91
CA GLY A 272 -22.66 22.20 -4.00
C GLY A 272 -22.76 22.67 -2.55
N ASP A 273 -23.14 21.77 -1.63
CA ASP A 273 -23.62 22.16 -0.30
C ASP A 273 -22.52 22.84 0.54
N TYR A 274 -21.31 22.25 0.54
CA TYR A 274 -20.16 22.82 1.25
C TYR A 274 -19.69 24.14 0.61
N TRP A 275 -19.61 24.18 -0.71
CA TRP A 275 -19.00 25.32 -1.44
C TRP A 275 -19.88 26.57 -1.44
N HIS A 276 -21.20 26.39 -1.43
CA HIS A 276 -22.17 27.48 -1.46
C HIS A 276 -22.85 27.72 -0.10
N SER A 277 -22.39 27.03 0.95
CA SER A 277 -22.96 27.08 2.30
C SER A 277 -24.47 26.86 2.29
N CYS A 278 -24.90 25.65 1.91
CA CYS A 278 -26.31 25.27 1.86
C CYS A 278 -27.01 25.62 3.19
N PRO A 279 -28.14 26.37 3.17
CA PRO A 279 -28.84 26.75 4.39
C PRO A 279 -29.30 25.56 5.26
N ARG A 280 -29.49 24.38 4.66
CA ARG A 280 -29.88 23.15 5.37
C ARG A 280 -28.71 22.51 6.12
N HIS A 281 -27.51 22.54 5.55
CA HIS A 281 -26.35 21.78 6.04
C HIS A 281 -25.22 22.64 6.62
N TYR A 282 -25.12 23.90 6.22
CA TYR A 282 -24.09 24.86 6.59
C TYR A 282 -24.71 26.23 6.94
N PRO A 283 -25.58 26.31 7.96
CA PRO A 283 -26.27 27.55 8.33
C PRO A 283 -25.28 28.66 8.73
N ALA A 284 -25.64 29.91 8.45
CA ALA A 284 -24.79 31.08 8.76
C ALA A 284 -24.48 31.16 10.27
N GLN A 285 -23.20 31.29 10.62
CA GLN A 285 -22.79 31.51 12.00
C GLN A 285 -22.64 33.02 12.29
N PRO A 286 -22.89 33.47 13.54
CA PRO A 286 -22.86 34.88 13.91
C PRO A 286 -21.51 35.58 13.73
N GLU A 287 -20.39 34.84 13.72
CA GLU A 287 -19.04 35.40 13.62
C GLU A 287 -18.14 34.58 12.69
N GLY A 288 -17.68 35.19 11.59
CA GLY A 288 -16.47 34.78 10.85
C GLY A 288 -16.67 34.08 9.51
N GLY A 289 -16.39 34.80 8.40
CA GLY A 289 -16.12 34.24 7.07
C GLY A 289 -16.85 34.94 5.91
N GLU A 290 -16.35 34.80 4.68
CA GLU A 290 -17.09 35.18 3.46
C GLU A 290 -18.47 34.48 3.48
N ASN A 291 -19.56 35.24 3.37
CA ASN A 291 -20.89 34.67 3.25
C ASN A 291 -21.09 34.08 1.84
N ARG A 292 -20.58 32.85 1.64
CA ARG A 292 -20.64 32.11 0.36
C ARG A 292 -22.07 31.97 -0.15
N TYR A 293 -23.04 31.77 0.76
CA TYR A 293 -24.46 31.70 0.43
C TYR A 293 -24.99 33.03 -0.13
N GLU A 294 -24.72 34.15 0.55
CA GLU A 294 -25.11 35.48 0.02
C GLU A 294 -24.46 35.77 -1.33
N ARG A 295 -23.19 35.38 -1.52
CA ARG A 295 -22.50 35.52 -2.80
C ARG A 295 -23.22 34.73 -3.90
N THR A 296 -23.63 33.48 -3.63
CA THR A 296 -24.43 32.67 -4.55
C THR A 296 -25.74 33.36 -4.90
N GLN A 297 -26.50 33.80 -3.90
CA GLN A 297 -27.77 34.53 -4.08
C GLN A 297 -27.59 35.80 -4.93
N ARG A 298 -26.52 36.58 -4.72
CA ARG A 298 -26.20 37.77 -5.52
C ARG A 298 -25.90 37.44 -6.98
N ILE A 299 -25.22 36.32 -7.26
CA ILE A 299 -24.93 35.87 -8.64
C ILE A 299 -26.23 35.41 -9.32
N THR A 300 -27.06 34.64 -8.63
CA THR A 300 -28.38 34.24 -9.14
C THR A 300 -29.24 35.46 -9.50
N ALA A 301 -29.31 36.43 -8.57
CA ALA A 301 -30.07 37.66 -8.78
C ALA A 301 -29.53 38.48 -9.96
N LEU A 302 -28.21 38.53 -10.15
CA LEU A 302 -27.58 39.19 -11.29
C LEU A 302 -28.07 38.63 -12.62
N PHE A 303 -28.13 37.29 -12.75
CA PHE A 303 -28.62 36.64 -13.97
C PHE A 303 -30.11 36.88 -14.20
N ARG A 304 -30.94 36.75 -13.15
CA ARG A 304 -32.38 37.02 -13.25
C ARG A 304 -32.66 38.47 -13.66
N ASN A 305 -31.95 39.44 -13.06
CA ASN A 305 -32.10 40.86 -13.38
C ASN A 305 -31.66 41.20 -14.81
N ALA A 306 -30.75 40.42 -15.39
CA ALA A 306 -30.34 40.55 -16.78
C ALA A 306 -31.28 39.82 -17.77
N GLY A 307 -32.42 39.31 -17.30
CA GLY A 307 -33.45 38.70 -18.14
C GLY A 307 -33.20 37.23 -18.50
N TYR A 308 -32.36 36.52 -17.73
CA TYR A 308 -32.17 35.08 -17.89
C TYR A 308 -33.11 34.30 -16.96
N VAL A 309 -33.60 33.16 -17.44
CA VAL A 309 -34.32 32.18 -16.61
C VAL A 309 -33.28 31.32 -15.90
N VAL A 310 -33.16 31.45 -14.58
CA VAL A 310 -32.17 30.71 -13.79
C VAL A 310 -32.81 29.50 -13.13
N ILE A 311 -32.37 28.31 -13.53
CA ILE A 311 -32.75 27.01 -12.94
C ILE A 311 -31.64 26.62 -11.97
N GLU A 312 -32.01 26.47 -10.69
CA GLU A 312 -31.07 26.20 -9.61
C GLU A 312 -31.36 24.84 -8.99
N LYS A 313 -30.31 24.11 -8.60
CA LYS A 313 -30.45 22.86 -7.84
C LYS A 313 -29.39 22.78 -6.76
N TRP A 314 -29.81 22.53 -5.52
CA TRP A 314 -28.89 22.22 -4.42
C TRP A 314 -28.49 20.75 -4.46
N GLU A 315 -27.24 20.48 -4.08
CA GLU A 315 -26.70 19.13 -4.04
C GLU A 315 -27.52 18.20 -3.14
N CYS A 316 -27.96 18.67 -1.97
CA CYS A 316 -28.84 17.91 -1.10
C CYS A 316 -30.15 17.49 -1.76
N ASP A 317 -30.77 18.41 -2.49
CA ASP A 317 -32.05 18.17 -3.15
C ASP A 317 -31.85 17.22 -4.35
N TRP A 318 -30.72 17.30 -5.05
CA TRP A 318 -30.42 16.37 -6.14
C TRP A 318 -30.12 14.95 -5.63
N ASN A 319 -29.43 14.83 -4.50
CA ASN A 319 -29.20 13.55 -3.84
C ASN A 319 -30.51 12.88 -3.37
N GLU A 320 -31.56 13.66 -3.12
CA GLU A 320 -32.91 13.15 -2.88
C GLU A 320 -33.60 12.74 -4.19
N ASP A 321 -33.52 13.56 -5.25
CA ASP A 321 -34.05 13.24 -6.58
C ASP A 321 -33.48 11.92 -7.14
N LEU A 322 -32.19 11.66 -6.96
CA LEU A 322 -31.52 10.42 -7.39
C LEU A 322 -32.13 9.14 -6.79
N LYS A 323 -32.86 9.28 -5.67
CA LYS A 323 -33.54 8.15 -5.01
C LYS A 323 -34.95 7.92 -5.56
N THR A 324 -35.48 8.82 -6.37
CA THR A 324 -36.81 8.67 -6.98
C THR A 324 -36.77 7.59 -8.07
N PRO A 325 -37.85 6.79 -8.24
CA PRO A 325 -37.87 5.71 -9.23
C PRO A 325 -37.60 6.19 -10.66
N GLU A 326 -38.11 7.37 -11.03
CA GLU A 326 -37.99 7.93 -12.38
C GLU A 326 -36.53 8.23 -12.76
N VAL A 327 -35.84 8.98 -11.91
CA VAL A 327 -34.43 9.36 -12.11
C VAL A 327 -33.52 8.12 -12.06
N LYS A 328 -33.82 7.18 -11.16
CA LYS A 328 -33.07 5.93 -11.01
C LYS A 328 -33.13 5.07 -12.27
N VAL A 329 -34.34 4.84 -12.80
CA VAL A 329 -34.54 4.06 -14.04
C VAL A 329 -33.85 4.74 -15.23
N TYR A 330 -33.90 6.08 -15.30
CA TYR A 330 -33.22 6.82 -16.35
C TYR A 330 -31.70 6.57 -16.36
N PHE A 331 -31.01 6.71 -15.22
CA PHE A 331 -29.56 6.51 -15.16
C PHE A 331 -29.13 5.04 -15.20
N GLU A 332 -30.01 4.09 -14.86
CA GLU A 332 -29.80 2.66 -15.12
C GLU A 332 -29.80 2.35 -16.62
N ALA A 333 -30.68 3.00 -17.40
CA ALA A 333 -30.79 2.81 -18.85
C ALA A 333 -29.83 3.71 -19.66
N HIS A 334 -29.50 4.90 -19.13
CA HIS A 334 -28.66 5.92 -19.76
C HIS A 334 -27.61 6.40 -18.76
N PRO A 335 -26.56 5.61 -18.48
CA PRO A 335 -25.46 6.06 -17.65
C PRO A 335 -24.89 7.36 -18.23
N THR A 336 -24.72 8.37 -17.38
CA THR A 336 -24.08 9.64 -17.78
C THR A 336 -22.80 9.36 -18.57
N SER A 337 -22.77 9.79 -19.84
CA SER A 337 -21.60 9.65 -20.71
C SER A 337 -20.43 10.51 -20.26
N ARG A 338 -20.70 11.52 -19.43
CA ARG A 338 -19.72 12.44 -18.86
C ARG A 338 -18.93 11.75 -17.75
N SER A 339 -17.78 11.21 -18.14
CA SER A 339 -16.81 10.65 -17.22
C SER A 339 -16.39 11.72 -16.20
N PRO A 340 -16.33 11.43 -14.89
CA PRO A 340 -15.82 12.41 -13.93
C PRO A 340 -14.37 12.79 -14.29
N PRO A 341 -13.84 13.91 -13.79
CA PRO A 341 -12.43 14.21 -13.97
C PRO A 341 -11.52 13.06 -13.52
N LEU A 342 -10.34 13.00 -14.13
CA LEU A 342 -9.27 12.07 -13.79
C LEU A 342 -8.89 12.19 -12.32
N ASP A 343 -8.94 11.05 -11.61
CA ASP A 343 -8.52 10.95 -10.22
C ASP A 343 -7.15 10.25 -10.12
N LEU A 344 -6.11 11.03 -9.81
CA LEU A 344 -4.74 10.52 -9.62
C LEU A 344 -4.65 9.41 -8.56
N ARG A 345 -5.53 9.41 -7.56
CA ARG A 345 -5.57 8.37 -6.51
C ARG A 345 -5.97 7.01 -7.07
N LYS A 346 -6.80 6.97 -8.11
CA LYS A 346 -7.23 5.74 -8.77
C LYS A 346 -6.10 5.10 -9.57
N ALA A 347 -5.25 5.91 -10.22
CA ALA A 347 -4.05 5.45 -10.92
C ALA A 347 -3.00 4.79 -9.99
N LEU A 348 -2.93 5.21 -8.72
CA LEU A 348 -1.99 4.63 -7.75
C LEU A 348 -2.38 3.19 -7.37
N CYS A 349 -1.73 2.21 -7.99
CA CYS A 349 -1.86 0.78 -7.70
C CYS A 349 -0.63 0.22 -6.95
N GLY A 350 -0.78 -0.91 -6.26
CA GLY A 350 0.35 -1.63 -5.64
C GLY A 350 1.06 -2.57 -6.62
N GLY A 351 1.89 -3.47 -6.10
CA GLY A 351 2.50 -4.55 -6.89
C GLY A 351 1.50 -5.61 -7.38
N ARG A 352 1.91 -6.41 -8.37
CA ARG A 352 1.10 -7.53 -8.88
C ARG A 352 1.28 -8.75 -7.98
N THR A 353 0.19 -9.30 -7.47
CA THR A 353 0.22 -10.57 -6.71
C THR A 353 -0.87 -11.50 -7.20
N SER A 354 -0.50 -12.69 -7.68
CA SER A 354 -1.46 -13.71 -8.11
C SER A 354 -0.85 -15.11 -8.05
N ALA A 355 -1.71 -16.11 -7.79
CA ALA A 355 -1.42 -17.51 -8.06
C ALA A 355 -1.96 -17.85 -9.45
N LEU A 356 -1.09 -18.31 -10.33
CA LEU A 356 -1.38 -18.68 -11.72
C LEU A 356 -1.57 -20.19 -11.83
N ARG A 357 -0.75 -20.94 -11.08
CA ARG A 357 -0.87 -22.38 -10.85
C ARG A 357 -1.19 -22.65 -9.38
N CYS A 358 -2.24 -23.42 -9.14
CA CYS A 358 -2.69 -23.81 -7.80
C CYS A 358 -1.90 -25.01 -7.25
N TYR A 359 -1.49 -25.94 -8.10
CA TYR A 359 -0.72 -27.12 -7.69
C TYR A 359 0.14 -27.65 -8.86
N HIS A 360 1.36 -28.08 -8.56
CA HIS A 360 2.22 -28.86 -9.47
C HIS A 360 3.22 -29.69 -8.67
N LYS A 361 3.51 -30.89 -9.17
CA LYS A 361 4.62 -31.72 -8.71
C LYS A 361 5.51 -32.01 -9.91
N VAL A 362 6.81 -31.72 -9.78
CA VAL A 362 7.73 -31.81 -10.92
C VAL A 362 7.92 -33.25 -11.37
N ASP A 363 8.01 -33.44 -12.68
CA ASP A 363 8.46 -34.69 -13.27
C ASP A 363 9.99 -34.66 -13.47
N LEU A 364 10.70 -35.30 -12.54
CA LEU A 364 12.17 -35.37 -12.58
C LEU A 364 12.68 -36.15 -13.78
N THR A 365 11.90 -37.08 -14.34
CA THR A 365 12.31 -37.85 -15.54
C THR A 365 12.38 -36.97 -16.77
N LYS A 366 11.56 -35.90 -16.80
CA LYS A 366 11.56 -34.84 -17.82
C LYS A 366 12.53 -33.69 -17.50
N GLY A 367 13.30 -33.80 -16.41
CA GLY A 367 14.21 -32.75 -15.97
C GLY A 367 13.52 -31.50 -15.42
N GLU A 368 12.25 -31.60 -15.02
CA GLU A 368 11.50 -30.46 -14.49
C GLU A 368 12.03 -30.00 -13.13
N LYS A 369 12.12 -28.68 -12.96
CA LYS A 369 12.43 -28.03 -11.68
C LYS A 369 11.55 -26.81 -11.51
N ILE A 370 11.08 -26.52 -10.30
CA ILE A 370 10.46 -25.23 -10.02
C ILE A 370 11.52 -24.32 -9.40
N LYS A 371 11.67 -23.12 -9.96
CA LYS A 371 12.58 -22.08 -9.49
C LYS A 371 11.78 -20.90 -8.92
N MET A 372 12.37 -20.17 -7.97
CA MET A 372 11.80 -18.94 -7.44
C MET A 372 12.86 -17.86 -7.46
N ALA A 373 12.58 -16.78 -8.17
CA ALA A 373 13.49 -15.68 -8.37
C ALA A 373 12.92 -14.38 -7.80
N ASP A 374 13.77 -13.52 -7.25
CA ASP A 374 13.40 -12.25 -6.60
C ASP A 374 14.20 -11.08 -7.20
N VAL A 375 13.54 -9.95 -7.45
CA VAL A 375 14.17 -8.77 -8.05
C VAL A 375 15.02 -8.04 -7.01
N VAL A 376 16.30 -7.81 -7.33
CA VAL A 376 17.23 -7.07 -6.48
C VAL A 376 16.79 -5.61 -6.35
N SER A 377 16.11 -5.31 -5.24
CA SER A 377 15.66 -3.97 -4.88
C SER A 377 14.78 -3.31 -5.96
N GLU A 378 13.63 -3.93 -6.27
CA GLU A 378 12.68 -3.50 -7.32
C GLU A 378 12.38 -1.99 -7.32
N TYR A 379 11.85 -1.43 -6.22
CA TYR A 379 11.49 0.00 -6.19
C TYR A 379 12.71 0.93 -6.23
N PRO A 380 13.84 0.66 -5.54
CA PRO A 380 15.07 1.38 -5.79
C PRO A 380 15.52 1.36 -7.26
N ASN A 381 15.43 0.22 -7.94
CA ASN A 381 15.71 0.13 -9.38
C ASN A 381 14.75 1.02 -10.20
N ALA A 382 13.45 0.96 -9.93
CA ALA A 382 12.45 1.82 -10.58
C ALA A 382 12.75 3.32 -10.37
N ASN A 383 13.11 3.71 -9.16
CA ASN A 383 13.45 5.10 -8.82
C ASN A 383 14.80 5.56 -9.43
N LEU A 384 15.73 4.62 -9.65
CA LEU A 384 17.02 4.91 -10.28
C LEU A 384 16.87 5.08 -11.79
N ARG A 385 16.22 4.12 -12.47
CA ARG A 385 16.21 4.02 -13.93
C ARG A 385 14.95 4.61 -14.58
N GLY A 386 13.94 4.92 -13.78
CA GLY A 386 12.66 5.45 -14.25
C GLY A 386 12.77 6.83 -14.89
N CYS A 387 12.02 7.02 -15.97
CA CYS A 387 11.81 8.33 -16.59
C CYS A 387 10.57 8.96 -15.94
N TYR A 388 10.78 9.96 -15.08
CA TYR A 388 9.72 10.57 -14.28
C TYR A 388 9.20 11.88 -14.90
N PRO A 389 7.88 12.15 -14.87
CA PRO A 389 7.31 13.40 -15.36
C PRO A 389 7.55 14.55 -14.37
N LEU A 390 7.80 15.76 -14.88
CA LEU A 390 8.11 16.95 -14.08
C LEU A 390 7.13 18.09 -14.34
N ASP A 391 7.10 19.04 -13.40
CA ASP A 391 6.24 20.25 -13.41
C ASP A 391 4.74 19.93 -13.23
N HIS A 392 3.88 20.85 -13.67
CA HIS A 392 2.43 20.68 -13.75
C HIS A 392 2.02 20.21 -15.15
N PRO A 393 0.98 19.37 -15.28
CA PRO A 393 0.53 18.89 -16.58
C PRO A 393 -0.30 19.95 -17.32
N SER A 394 -0.27 19.85 -18.65
CA SER A 394 -1.37 20.31 -19.50
C SER A 394 -2.46 19.25 -19.53
N ILE A 395 -3.71 19.67 -19.44
CA ILE A 395 -4.88 18.77 -19.46
C ILE A 395 -5.47 18.80 -20.85
N TYR A 396 -5.63 17.63 -21.46
CA TYR A 396 -6.33 17.46 -22.72
C TYR A 396 -7.59 16.62 -22.50
N LEU A 397 -8.71 17.08 -23.06
CA LEU A 397 -10.00 16.39 -23.02
C LEU A 397 -10.25 15.67 -24.34
N GLU A 398 -11.27 14.81 -24.35
CA GLU A 398 -11.71 14.11 -25.57
C GLU A 398 -11.90 15.09 -26.75
N GLY A 399 -11.34 14.75 -27.90
CA GLY A 399 -11.47 15.55 -29.13
C GLY A 399 -10.62 16.83 -29.18
N ASP A 400 -9.76 17.10 -28.20
CA ASP A 400 -8.85 18.26 -28.25
C ASP A 400 -7.86 18.12 -29.43
N PRO A 401 -7.90 19.05 -30.42
CA PRO A 401 -7.03 18.97 -31.60
C PRO A 401 -5.55 19.20 -31.28
N GLN A 402 -5.22 19.72 -30.09
CA GLN A 402 -3.85 19.92 -29.63
C GLN A 402 -3.34 18.75 -28.77
N MET A 403 -4.17 17.73 -28.53
CA MET A 403 -3.75 16.55 -27.79
C MET A 403 -2.56 15.88 -28.49
N PRO A 404 -1.48 15.60 -27.76
CA PRO A 404 -0.31 14.96 -28.34
C PRO A 404 -0.62 13.50 -28.74
N PRO A 405 0.12 12.93 -29.71
CA PRO A 405 0.00 11.54 -30.11
C PRO A 405 0.16 10.55 -28.95
N VAL A 406 -0.58 9.44 -29.01
CA VAL A 406 -0.68 8.42 -27.93
C VAL A 406 0.68 7.91 -27.45
N ASP A 407 1.59 7.64 -28.37
CA ASP A 407 2.95 7.13 -28.12
C ASP A 407 3.85 8.13 -27.38
N THR A 408 3.49 9.41 -27.37
CA THR A 408 4.25 10.48 -26.69
C THR A 408 3.70 10.82 -25.30
N TRP A 409 2.61 10.18 -24.87
CA TRP A 409 2.02 10.44 -23.57
C TRP A 409 2.97 10.09 -22.43
N ASN A 410 3.08 11.00 -21.46
CA ASN A 410 4.06 10.87 -20.37
C ASN A 410 3.47 11.17 -18.98
N GLY A 411 2.15 11.11 -18.80
CA GLY A 411 1.51 11.26 -17.50
C GLY A 411 0.40 10.25 -17.27
N ILE A 412 -0.69 10.70 -16.63
CA ILE A 412 -1.83 9.81 -16.35
C ILE A 412 -2.88 9.98 -17.43
N VAL A 413 -3.41 8.86 -17.89
CA VAL A 413 -4.42 8.80 -18.94
C VAL A 413 -5.66 8.15 -18.37
N LYS A 414 -6.80 8.82 -18.53
CA LYS A 414 -8.12 8.24 -18.31
C LYS A 414 -8.70 7.85 -19.67
N CYS A 415 -8.86 6.56 -19.89
CA CYS A 415 -9.38 6.04 -21.16
C CYS A 415 -10.24 4.79 -20.95
N THR A 416 -10.95 4.42 -22.01
CA THR A 416 -11.59 3.11 -22.14
C THR A 416 -10.81 2.28 -23.14
N VAL A 417 -10.49 1.05 -22.76
CA VAL A 417 -9.74 0.09 -23.59
C VAL A 417 -10.50 -1.22 -23.72
N LEU A 418 -10.37 -1.88 -24.86
CA LEU A 418 -10.84 -3.23 -25.09
C LEU A 418 -9.63 -4.18 -25.02
N PRO A 419 -9.55 -5.06 -24.00
CA PRO A 419 -8.48 -6.04 -23.94
C PRO A 419 -8.57 -7.10 -25.05
N PRO A 420 -7.46 -7.75 -25.44
CA PRO A 420 -7.50 -8.97 -26.23
C PRO A 420 -8.19 -10.12 -25.46
N ARG A 421 -8.48 -11.25 -26.12
CA ARG A 421 -9.21 -12.36 -25.48
C ARG A 421 -8.30 -13.49 -24.97
N ASP A 422 -7.08 -13.54 -25.48
CA ASP A 422 -6.10 -14.64 -25.42
C ASP A 422 -4.80 -14.24 -24.70
N LEU A 423 -4.78 -13.13 -23.97
CA LEU A 423 -3.60 -12.68 -23.24
C LEU A 423 -3.52 -13.30 -21.83
N TYR A 424 -2.68 -14.33 -21.67
CA TYR A 424 -2.55 -15.07 -20.40
C TYR A 424 -2.08 -14.21 -19.20
N LEU A 425 -1.26 -13.18 -19.50
CA LEU A 425 -0.71 -12.20 -18.55
C LEU A 425 -1.23 -10.78 -18.88
N PRO A 426 -2.41 -10.36 -18.41
CA PRO A 426 -2.96 -9.05 -18.77
C PRO A 426 -2.13 -7.91 -18.18
N VAL A 427 -1.97 -6.81 -18.92
CA VAL A 427 -1.07 -5.71 -18.53
C VAL A 427 -1.74 -4.79 -17.51
N LEU A 428 -2.96 -4.32 -17.80
CA LEU A 428 -3.53 -3.18 -17.09
C LEU A 428 -4.12 -3.55 -15.72
N PRO A 429 -3.79 -2.78 -14.66
CA PRO A 429 -4.43 -2.94 -13.36
C PRO A 429 -5.89 -2.49 -13.39
N TYR A 430 -6.75 -3.27 -12.74
CA TYR A 430 -8.17 -2.96 -12.53
C TYR A 430 -8.54 -3.17 -11.06
N LYS A 431 -9.10 -2.14 -10.42
CA LYS A 431 -9.55 -2.22 -9.02
C LYS A 431 -11.04 -2.52 -8.99
N CYS A 432 -11.41 -3.73 -8.59
CA CYS A 432 -12.81 -4.13 -8.38
C CYS A 432 -12.91 -5.04 -7.15
N ASN A 433 -14.08 -5.11 -6.52
CA ASN A 433 -14.37 -6.00 -5.39
C ASN A 433 -13.34 -5.90 -4.24
N GLY A 434 -12.81 -4.68 -4.01
CA GLY A 434 -11.79 -4.41 -2.99
C GLY A 434 -10.39 -4.98 -3.29
N LYS A 435 -10.14 -5.45 -4.51
CA LYS A 435 -8.89 -6.12 -4.93
C LYS A 435 -8.27 -5.41 -6.13
N LEU A 436 -6.95 -5.55 -6.27
CA LEU A 436 -6.23 -5.23 -7.49
C LEU A 436 -6.12 -6.49 -8.36
N MET A 437 -6.67 -6.39 -9.57
CA MET A 437 -6.89 -7.47 -10.54
C MET A 437 -6.27 -7.10 -11.88
N PHE A 438 -6.11 -8.08 -12.76
CA PHE A 438 -5.61 -7.90 -14.13
C PHE A 438 -6.49 -8.72 -15.09
N PRO A 439 -7.68 -8.19 -15.48
CA PRO A 439 -8.67 -8.91 -16.27
C PRO A 439 -8.60 -8.58 -17.77
N LEU A 440 -9.32 -9.36 -18.57
CA LEU A 440 -9.60 -9.16 -20.00
C LEU A 440 -11.08 -8.86 -20.31
N CYS A 441 -11.95 -8.93 -19.30
CA CYS A 441 -13.37 -8.63 -19.41
C CYS A 441 -13.88 -7.98 -18.12
N ARG A 442 -14.47 -6.79 -18.23
CA ARG A 442 -15.10 -6.06 -17.13
C ARG A 442 -16.20 -6.87 -16.45
N THR A 443 -17.19 -7.37 -17.19
CA THR A 443 -18.30 -8.11 -16.59
C THR A 443 -17.82 -9.34 -15.84
N CYS A 444 -16.93 -10.15 -16.44
CA CYS A 444 -16.40 -11.35 -15.78
C CYS A 444 -15.67 -11.04 -14.46
N VAL A 445 -14.86 -9.99 -14.42
CA VAL A 445 -14.09 -9.67 -13.21
C VAL A 445 -14.97 -9.04 -12.13
N GLU A 446 -15.98 -8.26 -12.50
CA GLU A 446 -16.91 -7.62 -11.56
C GLU A 446 -17.83 -8.66 -10.90
N THR A 447 -18.28 -9.66 -11.68
CA THR A 447 -19.09 -10.77 -11.16
C THR A 447 -18.29 -11.92 -10.55
N GLU A 448 -16.94 -11.86 -10.61
CA GLU A 448 -16.03 -12.96 -10.26
C GLU A 448 -16.42 -14.30 -10.93
N SER A 449 -16.82 -14.24 -12.20
CA SER A 449 -17.32 -15.38 -12.99
C SER A 449 -16.36 -16.57 -13.00
N SER A 450 -16.88 -17.77 -12.70
CA SER A 450 -16.18 -19.05 -12.87
C SER A 450 -16.22 -19.55 -14.32
N ASP A 451 -17.18 -19.07 -15.10
CA ASP A 451 -17.52 -19.64 -16.40
C ASP A 451 -16.66 -19.06 -17.53
N LEU A 452 -16.62 -19.77 -18.66
CA LEU A 452 -15.98 -19.29 -19.88
C LEU A 452 -16.61 -17.96 -20.32
N CYS A 453 -15.79 -17.01 -20.74
CA CYS A 453 -16.27 -15.69 -21.16
C CYS A 453 -16.94 -15.77 -22.53
N LEU A 454 -18.27 -15.75 -22.55
CA LEU A 454 -19.08 -15.73 -23.78
C LEU A 454 -19.49 -14.31 -24.22
N HIS A 455 -19.05 -13.27 -23.51
CA HIS A 455 -19.39 -11.89 -23.85
C HIS A 455 -18.78 -11.52 -25.21
N SER A 456 -19.61 -11.40 -26.25
CA SER A 456 -19.20 -11.00 -27.60
C SER A 456 -19.20 -9.47 -27.76
N ASN A 457 -20.13 -8.78 -27.10
CA ASN A 457 -20.25 -7.32 -27.11
C ASN A 457 -19.03 -6.65 -26.44
N PRO A 458 -18.29 -5.77 -27.15
CA PRO A 458 -17.18 -5.01 -26.57
C PRO A 458 -17.54 -4.21 -25.31
N LEU A 459 -18.77 -3.69 -25.19
CA LEU A 459 -19.21 -2.88 -24.04
C LEU A 459 -19.24 -3.65 -22.72
N ASP A 460 -19.44 -4.97 -22.78
CA ASP A 460 -19.39 -5.85 -21.61
C ASP A 460 -17.95 -6.16 -21.17
N ARG A 461 -17.00 -6.03 -22.09
CA ARG A 461 -15.59 -6.40 -21.87
C ARG A 461 -14.70 -5.21 -21.54
N GLN A 462 -14.97 -4.06 -22.16
CA GLN A 462 -14.10 -2.89 -22.09
C GLN A 462 -13.86 -2.43 -20.66
N LEU A 463 -12.62 -2.04 -20.38
CA LEU A 463 -12.19 -1.52 -19.08
C LEU A 463 -12.08 0.00 -19.18
N THR A 464 -12.61 0.72 -18.20
CA THR A 464 -12.39 2.17 -18.06
C THR A 464 -11.60 2.41 -16.79
N GLY A 465 -10.53 3.20 -16.87
CA GLY A 465 -9.66 3.46 -15.73
C GLY A 465 -8.66 4.56 -15.99
N GLU A 466 -7.91 4.88 -14.93
CA GLU A 466 -6.82 5.85 -14.94
C GLU A 466 -5.48 5.10 -14.84
N TRP A 467 -4.65 5.18 -15.87
CA TRP A 467 -3.39 4.45 -15.97
C TRP A 467 -2.19 5.38 -16.19
N CYS A 468 -1.03 4.99 -15.69
CA CYS A 468 0.22 5.64 -16.06
C CYS A 468 0.53 5.32 -17.53
N ALA A 469 0.94 6.31 -18.31
CA ALA A 469 1.18 6.14 -19.74
C ALA A 469 2.09 4.95 -20.09
N PRO A 470 3.20 4.65 -19.38
CA PRO A 470 4.05 3.50 -19.69
C PRO A 470 3.32 2.14 -19.64
N GLU A 471 2.39 1.96 -18.70
CA GLU A 471 1.57 0.75 -18.62
C GLU A 471 0.55 0.66 -19.75
N LEU A 472 -0.06 1.80 -20.10
CA LEU A 472 -0.97 1.88 -21.23
C LEU A 472 -0.26 1.57 -22.55
N HIS A 473 0.95 2.12 -22.76
CA HIS A 473 1.76 1.84 -23.94
C HIS A 473 2.06 0.35 -24.09
N LEU A 474 2.51 -0.32 -23.02
CA LEU A 474 2.72 -1.77 -23.06
C LEU A 474 1.42 -2.53 -23.34
N ALA A 475 0.28 -2.08 -22.78
CA ALA A 475 -1.00 -2.72 -23.05
C ALA A 475 -1.38 -2.63 -24.53
N LEU A 476 -1.22 -1.47 -25.15
CA LEU A 476 -1.48 -1.30 -26.59
C LEU A 476 -0.56 -2.20 -27.44
N GLN A 477 0.71 -2.34 -27.06
CA GLN A 477 1.65 -3.27 -27.70
C GLN A 477 1.23 -4.75 -27.53
N LYS A 478 0.55 -5.08 -26.42
CA LYS A 478 0.02 -6.43 -26.13
C LYS A 478 -1.40 -6.64 -26.69
N GLY A 479 -1.84 -5.83 -27.65
CA GLY A 479 -3.08 -6.05 -28.39
C GLY A 479 -4.34 -5.45 -27.75
N TYR A 480 -4.21 -4.54 -26.78
CA TYR A 480 -5.35 -3.77 -26.30
C TYR A 480 -5.74 -2.71 -27.33
N THR A 481 -7.03 -2.49 -27.53
CA THR A 481 -7.55 -1.43 -28.41
C THR A 481 -8.03 -0.24 -27.58
N LEU A 482 -7.59 0.96 -27.93
CA LEU A 482 -8.07 2.20 -27.33
C LEU A 482 -9.46 2.54 -27.90
N MET A 483 -10.49 2.55 -27.05
CA MET A 483 -11.89 2.75 -27.47
C MET A 483 -12.34 4.21 -27.33
N ALA A 484 -11.94 4.86 -26.24
CA ALA A 484 -12.27 6.27 -25.97
C ALA A 484 -11.19 6.90 -25.08
N ILE A 485 -10.93 8.19 -25.26
CA ILE A 485 -9.99 8.97 -24.46
C ILE A 485 -10.80 10.00 -23.69
N HIS A 486 -10.85 9.88 -22.36
CA HIS A 486 -11.64 10.80 -21.54
C HIS A 486 -10.81 12.02 -21.16
N GLU A 487 -9.57 11.81 -20.73
CA GLU A 487 -8.70 12.87 -20.23
C GLU A 487 -7.23 12.44 -20.19
N VAL A 488 -6.32 13.34 -20.56
CA VAL A 488 -4.88 13.11 -20.54
C VAL A 488 -4.18 14.22 -19.75
N TYR A 489 -3.42 13.83 -18.72
CA TYR A 489 -2.45 14.71 -18.08
C TYR A 489 -1.10 14.54 -18.75
N GLN A 490 -0.73 15.50 -19.59
CA GLN A 490 0.57 15.51 -20.26
C GLN A 490 1.52 16.44 -19.54
N TYR A 491 2.71 15.97 -19.21
CA TYR A 491 3.73 16.77 -18.56
C TYR A 491 4.70 17.36 -19.61
N PRO A 492 5.14 18.61 -19.43
CA PRO A 492 5.98 19.28 -20.41
C PRO A 492 7.38 18.69 -20.51
N ARG A 493 7.85 18.04 -19.44
CA ARG A 493 9.21 17.48 -19.35
C ARG A 493 9.21 16.18 -18.57
N THR A 494 10.22 15.37 -18.83
CA THR A 494 10.56 14.19 -18.05
C THR A 494 12.03 14.23 -17.66
N MET A 495 12.42 13.40 -16.69
CA MET A 495 13.80 13.28 -16.24
C MET A 495 14.12 11.84 -15.91
N GLN A 496 15.24 11.36 -16.46
CA GLN A 496 15.73 10.00 -16.31
C GLN A 496 17.22 10.04 -15.97
N TYR A 497 17.70 9.03 -15.24
CA TYR A 497 19.12 8.86 -15.00
C TYR A 497 19.86 8.55 -16.32
N GLU A 498 20.97 9.25 -16.56
CA GLU A 498 21.83 9.07 -17.73
C GLU A 498 23.14 8.37 -17.28
N PRO A 499 23.31 7.05 -17.52
CA PRO A 499 24.46 6.30 -17.02
C PRO A 499 25.81 6.82 -17.54
N GLU A 500 25.88 7.20 -18.83
CA GLU A 500 27.11 7.64 -19.50
C GLU A 500 27.66 8.94 -18.93
N THR A 501 26.77 9.89 -18.62
CA THR A 501 27.16 11.22 -18.08
C THR A 501 27.14 11.24 -16.55
N GLY A 502 26.50 10.25 -15.92
CA GLY A 502 26.26 10.21 -14.48
C GLY A 502 25.24 11.26 -14.00
N LYS A 503 24.50 11.89 -14.93
CA LYS A 503 23.51 12.93 -14.62
C LYS A 503 22.25 12.30 -14.03
N ASP A 504 21.87 12.81 -12.87
CA ASP A 504 20.79 12.26 -12.07
C ASP A 504 19.39 12.58 -12.67
N GLY A 505 18.55 11.54 -12.75
CA GLY A 505 17.09 11.62 -12.79
C GLY A 505 16.47 12.00 -11.44
N LEU A 506 15.15 12.18 -11.38
CA LEU A 506 14.44 12.78 -10.23
C LEU A 506 14.75 12.13 -8.88
N LEU A 507 14.79 10.80 -8.84
CA LEU A 507 15.01 10.02 -7.62
C LEU A 507 16.35 9.28 -7.61
N SER A 508 17.13 9.39 -8.69
CA SER A 508 18.34 8.60 -8.89
C SER A 508 19.46 8.99 -7.93
N ALA A 509 19.73 10.28 -7.71
CA ALA A 509 20.77 10.76 -6.78
C ALA A 509 20.57 10.18 -5.37
N TYR A 510 19.30 10.15 -4.93
CA TYR A 510 18.89 9.55 -3.67
C TYR A 510 19.23 8.06 -3.64
N VAL A 511 18.83 7.29 -4.67
CA VAL A 511 19.10 5.85 -4.74
C VAL A 511 20.61 5.59 -4.78
N ARG A 512 21.36 6.29 -5.63
CA ARG A 512 22.82 6.12 -5.77
C ARG A 512 23.54 6.36 -4.45
N ARG A 513 23.21 7.44 -3.74
CA ARG A 513 23.83 7.78 -2.45
C ARG A 513 23.61 6.69 -1.40
N PHE A 514 22.36 6.26 -1.20
CA PHE A 514 22.06 5.27 -0.16
C PHE A 514 22.40 3.84 -0.57
N MET A 515 22.48 3.54 -1.87
CA MET A 515 23.01 2.26 -2.34
C MET A 515 24.51 2.17 -2.16
N ALA A 516 25.27 3.24 -2.47
CA ALA A 516 26.70 3.32 -2.17
C ALA A 516 26.96 3.07 -0.68
N LEU A 517 26.21 3.71 0.22
CA LEU A 517 26.31 3.49 1.66
C LEU A 517 25.99 2.03 2.05
N LYS A 518 24.95 1.43 1.45
CA LYS A 518 24.59 0.02 1.69
C LYS A 518 25.70 -0.94 1.24
N ILE A 519 26.30 -0.71 0.06
CA ILE A 519 27.39 -1.54 -0.48
C ILE A 519 28.64 -1.38 0.39
N GLN A 520 29.05 -0.15 0.65
CA GLN A 520 30.20 0.17 1.53
C GLN A 520 30.09 -0.47 2.91
N ALA A 521 28.90 -0.40 3.52
CA ALA A 521 28.63 -1.01 4.82
C ALA A 521 28.56 -2.55 4.80
N SER A 522 28.49 -3.16 3.62
CA SER A 522 28.56 -4.62 3.47
C SER A 522 30.01 -5.13 3.50
N GLY A 523 30.98 -4.25 3.27
CA GLY A 523 32.38 -4.63 3.06
C GLY A 523 32.62 -5.30 1.70
N TRP A 524 33.84 -5.75 1.48
CA TRP A 524 34.23 -6.42 0.24
C TRP A 524 33.57 -7.81 0.12
N PRO A 525 33.09 -8.19 -1.08
CA PRO A 525 32.74 -9.58 -1.39
C PRO A 525 33.92 -10.52 -1.13
N ALA A 526 33.64 -11.80 -0.86
CA ALA A 526 34.68 -12.77 -0.47
C ALA A 526 35.69 -13.02 -1.60
N GLU A 527 35.21 -12.95 -2.83
CA GLU A 527 35.95 -13.06 -4.07
C GLU A 527 36.88 -11.87 -4.35
N CYS A 528 36.66 -10.71 -3.73
CA CYS A 528 37.45 -9.47 -3.91
C CYS A 528 38.67 -9.41 -2.96
N ASP A 529 39.55 -10.41 -3.07
CA ASP A 529 40.74 -10.58 -2.23
C ASP A 529 41.98 -9.80 -2.73
N THR A 530 42.03 -9.44 -4.02
CA THR A 530 43.11 -8.64 -4.63
C THR A 530 42.65 -7.22 -4.96
N GLN A 531 43.60 -6.29 -5.12
CA GLN A 531 43.30 -4.91 -5.53
C GLN A 531 42.64 -4.86 -6.93
N GLU A 532 43.12 -5.67 -7.87
CA GLU A 532 42.53 -5.79 -9.21
C GLU A 532 41.07 -6.22 -9.16
N LYS A 533 40.72 -7.25 -8.38
CA LYS A 533 39.33 -7.70 -8.25
C LYS A 533 38.42 -6.66 -7.58
N LYS A 534 38.97 -5.87 -6.65
CA LYS A 534 38.26 -4.74 -6.04
C LYS A 534 37.96 -3.65 -7.06
N GLU A 535 38.92 -3.32 -7.91
CA GLU A 535 38.75 -2.36 -9.01
C GLU A 535 37.71 -2.85 -10.02
N ILE A 536 37.81 -4.13 -10.44
CA ILE A 536 36.82 -4.77 -11.31
C ILE A 536 35.41 -4.69 -10.72
N PHE A 537 35.25 -5.02 -9.43
CA PHE A 537 33.95 -4.92 -8.75
C PHE A 537 33.41 -3.49 -8.71
N MET A 538 34.26 -2.50 -8.43
CA MET A 538 33.86 -1.10 -8.40
C MET A 538 33.44 -0.60 -9.79
N ASP A 539 34.20 -0.95 -10.83
CA ASP A 539 33.89 -0.60 -12.21
C ASP A 539 32.63 -1.28 -12.71
N ASP A 540 32.42 -2.54 -12.34
CA ASP A 540 31.22 -3.31 -12.65
C ASP A 540 29.95 -2.68 -12.03
N VAL A 541 29.99 -2.36 -10.73
CA VAL A 541 28.90 -1.65 -10.04
C VAL A 541 28.68 -0.26 -10.64
N ARG A 542 29.74 0.46 -11.00
CA ARG A 542 29.63 1.78 -11.63
C ARG A 542 28.99 1.67 -13.00
N LYS A 543 29.37 0.70 -13.81
CA LYS A 543 28.89 0.50 -15.18
C LYS A 543 27.43 0.05 -15.21
N HIS A 544 27.06 -0.93 -14.40
CA HIS A 544 25.71 -1.50 -14.40
C HIS A 544 24.72 -0.67 -13.55
N ASP A 545 25.14 -0.21 -12.37
CA ASP A 545 24.24 0.49 -11.45
C ASP A 545 24.45 2.00 -11.40
N GLY A 546 25.51 2.53 -12.01
CA GLY A 546 25.80 3.97 -11.95
C GLY A 546 26.27 4.42 -10.58
N ILE A 547 26.60 3.49 -9.67
CA ILE A 547 26.92 3.78 -8.28
C ILE A 547 28.43 3.93 -8.12
N THR A 548 28.86 5.06 -7.57
CA THR A 548 30.27 5.27 -7.21
C THR A 548 30.50 4.80 -5.78
N ILE A 549 31.40 3.82 -5.62
CA ILE A 549 31.83 3.28 -4.33
C ILE A 549 33.09 4.02 -3.88
N ASP A 550 33.14 4.39 -2.61
CA ASP A 550 34.35 4.87 -1.96
C ASP A 550 35.08 3.69 -1.28
N SER A 551 36.23 3.30 -1.82
CA SER A 551 37.02 2.17 -1.34
C SER A 551 37.51 2.34 0.10
N GLU A 552 37.74 3.58 0.55
CA GLU A 552 38.19 3.85 1.93
C GLU A 552 37.07 3.61 2.95
N LYS A 553 35.81 3.68 2.50
CA LYS A 553 34.63 3.44 3.34
C LYS A 553 34.13 1.99 3.29
N MET A 554 34.77 1.11 2.52
CA MET A 554 34.40 -0.30 2.41
C MET A 554 34.75 -1.06 3.71
N ALA A 555 33.78 -1.20 4.59
CA ALA A 555 33.94 -1.90 5.86
C ALA A 555 32.61 -2.52 6.33
N LYS A 556 32.67 -3.74 6.87
CA LYS A 556 31.50 -4.41 7.44
C LYS A 556 30.94 -3.57 8.60
N ASN A 557 29.76 -2.99 8.38
CA ASN A 557 29.02 -2.19 9.36
C ASN A 557 27.54 -2.58 9.32
N PRO A 558 27.11 -3.55 10.15
CA PRO A 558 25.73 -4.04 10.17
C PRO A 558 24.69 -2.93 10.41
N ALA A 559 24.99 -1.99 11.29
CA ALA A 559 24.11 -0.87 11.64
C ALA A 559 23.85 0.04 10.44
N LEU A 560 24.92 0.48 9.77
CA LEU A 560 24.83 1.36 8.61
C LEU A 560 24.20 0.64 7.41
N ARG A 561 24.49 -0.65 7.22
CA ARG A 561 23.85 -1.47 6.18
C ARG A 561 22.34 -1.56 6.39
N THR A 562 21.93 -1.83 7.63
CA THR A 562 20.51 -1.90 8.02
C THR A 562 19.83 -0.56 7.79
N LEU A 563 20.43 0.53 8.25
CA LEU A 563 19.92 1.89 8.04
C LEU A 563 19.75 2.22 6.55
N SER A 564 20.78 1.97 5.74
CA SER A 564 20.77 2.30 4.32
C SER A 564 19.68 1.53 3.57
N LYS A 565 19.52 0.22 3.88
CA LYS A 565 18.42 -0.61 3.35
C LYS A 565 17.05 -0.05 3.75
N LEU A 566 16.89 0.34 5.02
CA LEU A 566 15.65 0.93 5.52
C LEU A 566 15.30 2.24 4.81
N ILE A 567 16.28 3.12 4.61
CA ILE A 567 16.11 4.39 3.90
C ILE A 567 15.63 4.12 2.46
N LEU A 568 16.38 3.33 1.69
CA LEU A 568 16.08 3.00 0.29
C LEU A 568 14.64 2.55 0.06
N ASN A 569 14.10 1.70 0.94
CA ASN A 569 12.78 1.10 0.78
C ASN A 569 11.63 1.97 1.33
N SER A 570 11.90 3.00 2.13
CA SER A 570 10.87 3.73 2.89
C SER A 570 10.38 5.03 2.27
N PHE A 571 10.99 5.46 1.15
CA PHE A 571 10.79 6.78 0.57
C PHE A 571 9.48 6.94 -0.21
N TRP A 572 9.34 6.22 -1.34
CA TRP A 572 8.31 6.52 -2.36
C TRP A 572 6.88 6.44 -1.80
N GLY A 573 6.64 5.57 -0.82
CA GLY A 573 5.31 5.40 -0.21
C GLY A 573 4.78 6.68 0.44
N LYS A 574 5.66 7.59 0.88
CA LYS A 574 5.26 8.88 1.48
C LYS A 574 4.65 9.84 0.45
N PHE A 575 5.03 9.74 -0.83
CA PHE A 575 4.37 10.50 -1.90
C PHE A 575 2.88 10.14 -2.03
N GLY A 576 2.50 8.89 -1.73
CA GLY A 576 1.14 8.37 -1.82
C GLY A 576 0.29 8.54 -0.55
N GLU A 577 0.73 9.38 0.40
CA GLU A 577 0.10 9.56 1.70
C GLU A 577 -1.35 10.07 1.57
N LYS A 578 -2.28 9.43 2.29
CA LYS A 578 -3.65 9.94 2.45
C LYS A 578 -3.70 11.02 3.52
N THR A 579 -4.29 12.14 3.15
CA THR A 579 -4.54 13.35 3.95
C THR A 579 -5.83 13.27 4.74
N LEU A 580 -6.92 12.82 4.11
CA LEU A 580 -8.20 12.67 4.78
C LEU A 580 -8.23 11.45 5.71
N ARG A 581 -8.12 11.70 7.02
CA ARG A 581 -8.17 10.68 8.08
C ARG A 581 -9.12 11.10 9.20
N SER A 582 -9.67 10.11 9.90
CA SER A 582 -10.37 10.37 11.17
C SER A 582 -9.39 10.93 12.19
N LYS A 583 -9.80 12.00 12.86
CA LYS A 583 -9.13 12.62 14.01
C LYS A 583 -9.86 12.22 15.28
N THR A 584 -9.15 12.26 16.39
CA THR A 584 -9.69 11.97 17.72
C THR A 584 -9.27 13.07 18.67
N GLU A 585 -10.23 13.64 19.38
CA GLU A 585 -10.03 14.69 20.38
C GLU A 585 -10.64 14.29 21.73
N PHE A 586 -9.99 14.69 22.82
CA PHE A 586 -10.50 14.53 24.18
C PHE A 586 -11.11 15.85 24.65
N VAL A 587 -12.37 15.78 25.03
CA VAL A 587 -13.20 16.93 25.38
C VAL A 587 -13.63 16.78 26.84
N TYR A 588 -13.33 17.79 27.64
CA TYR A 588 -13.64 17.82 29.07
C TYR A 588 -14.74 18.82 29.45
N ASP A 589 -15.19 19.62 28.48
CA ASP A 589 -16.21 20.66 28.63
C ASP A 589 -17.35 20.47 27.63
N TYR A 590 -18.59 20.72 28.07
CA TYR A 590 -19.77 20.55 27.22
C TYR A 590 -19.82 21.57 26.08
N GLY A 591 -19.35 22.80 26.30
CA GLY A 591 -19.29 23.84 25.26
C GLY A 591 -18.32 23.47 24.14
N GLU A 592 -17.15 22.90 24.47
CA GLU A 592 -16.22 22.33 23.48
C GLU A 592 -16.87 21.20 22.66
N LEU A 593 -17.63 20.32 23.33
CA LEU A 593 -18.32 19.20 22.66
C LEU A 593 -19.35 19.71 21.65
N ILE A 594 -20.21 20.65 22.05
CA ILE A 594 -21.22 21.23 21.17
C ILE A 594 -20.55 21.89 19.97
N LYS A 595 -19.50 22.71 20.17
CA LYS A 595 -18.77 23.33 19.05
C LYS A 595 -18.23 22.31 18.05
N LEU A 596 -17.75 21.16 18.53
CA LEU A 596 -17.19 20.12 17.65
C LEU A 596 -18.29 19.34 16.91
N VAL A 597 -19.41 19.04 17.59
CA VAL A 597 -20.54 18.29 17.01
C VAL A 597 -21.37 19.13 16.04
N THR A 598 -21.46 20.44 16.27
CA THR A 598 -22.20 21.36 15.39
C THR A 598 -21.36 21.98 14.28
N ASP A 599 -20.05 21.67 14.22
CA ASP A 599 -19.16 22.14 13.16
C ASP A 599 -19.50 21.41 11.85
N PRO A 600 -20.10 22.10 10.86
CA PRO A 600 -20.57 21.44 9.65
C PRO A 600 -19.40 20.98 8.74
N THR A 601 -18.16 21.40 9.03
CA THR A 601 -16.95 20.95 8.32
C THR A 601 -16.41 19.60 8.84
N LYS A 602 -17.01 19.07 9.92
CA LYS A 602 -16.60 17.82 10.57
C LYS A 602 -17.77 16.85 10.62
N VAL A 603 -17.52 15.64 10.13
CA VAL A 603 -18.46 14.52 10.27
C VAL A 603 -18.05 13.72 11.50
N VAL A 604 -18.77 13.91 12.61
CA VAL A 604 -18.59 13.11 13.83
C VAL A 604 -18.98 11.66 13.54
N ASN A 605 -18.05 10.74 13.76
CA ASN A 605 -18.24 9.31 13.52
C ASN A 605 -18.20 8.46 14.79
N GLY A 606 -17.86 9.06 15.94
CA GLY A 606 -17.89 8.36 17.22
C GLY A 606 -17.81 9.31 18.41
N LEU A 607 -18.57 8.99 19.44
CA LEU A 607 -18.54 9.64 20.75
C LEU A 607 -18.44 8.54 21.81
N ILE A 608 -17.34 8.53 22.57
CA ILE A 608 -17.08 7.53 23.61
C ILE A 608 -16.88 8.25 24.93
N VAL A 609 -17.65 7.86 25.95
CA VAL A 609 -17.47 8.36 27.32
C VAL A 609 -16.32 7.59 27.95
N LEU A 610 -15.22 8.28 28.29
CA LEU A 610 -14.06 7.68 28.95
C LEU A 610 -14.12 7.82 30.47
N SER A 611 -14.78 8.88 30.96
CA SER A 611 -15.09 9.11 32.37
C SER A 611 -16.29 10.05 32.48
N GLU A 612 -16.78 10.33 33.69
CA GLU A 612 -17.86 11.31 33.94
C GLU A 612 -17.58 12.70 33.36
N GLN A 613 -16.31 13.02 33.08
CA GLN A 613 -15.86 14.34 32.64
C GLN A 613 -15.01 14.32 31.37
N CYS A 614 -14.87 13.18 30.69
CA CYS A 614 -14.06 13.08 29.48
C CYS A 614 -14.80 12.34 28.38
N PHE A 615 -15.05 13.04 27.28
CA PHE A 615 -15.53 12.48 26.03
C PHE A 615 -14.37 12.34 25.05
N GLN A 616 -14.25 11.18 24.43
CA GLN A 616 -13.49 11.03 23.21
C GLN A 616 -14.42 11.25 22.03
N VAL A 617 -14.13 12.26 21.22
CA VAL A 617 -14.85 12.52 19.97
C VAL A 617 -13.97 12.16 18.80
N SER A 618 -14.49 11.33 17.91
CA SER A 618 -13.85 10.98 16.65
C SER A 618 -14.65 11.60 15.50
N TYR A 619 -13.95 12.28 14.61
CA TYR A 619 -14.55 12.95 13.46
C TYR A 619 -13.65 12.84 12.24
N LYS A 620 -14.24 12.97 11.06
CA LYS A 620 -13.52 13.07 9.79
C LYS A 620 -13.83 14.44 9.19
N PRO A 621 -12.83 15.22 8.74
CA PRO A 621 -13.10 16.42 7.95
C PRO A 621 -13.92 16.05 6.70
N VAL A 622 -14.78 16.96 6.24
CA VAL A 622 -15.47 16.78 4.95
C VAL A 622 -14.46 16.70 3.82
N GLU A 623 -14.72 15.89 2.80
CA GLU A 623 -13.78 15.64 1.70
C GLU A 623 -13.39 16.92 0.94
N ASP A 624 -14.32 17.85 0.79
CA ASP A 624 -14.06 19.16 0.17
C ASP A 624 -13.10 20.07 0.96
N SER A 625 -12.83 19.75 2.23
CA SER A 625 -11.83 20.44 3.05
C SER A 625 -10.43 19.81 2.96
N GLU A 626 -10.23 18.80 2.11
CA GLU A 626 -8.94 18.13 1.96
C GLU A 626 -7.90 19.09 1.35
N GLU A 627 -6.81 19.30 2.08
CA GLU A 627 -5.65 20.05 1.63
C GLU A 627 -4.58 19.13 1.05
N SER A 628 -3.88 19.60 0.02
CA SER A 628 -2.75 18.90 -0.57
C SER A 628 -1.49 19.10 0.28
N LEU A 629 -0.77 18.01 0.57
CA LEU A 629 0.48 18.10 1.34
C LEU A 629 1.64 18.56 0.46
N PRO A 630 2.55 19.39 0.99
CA PRO A 630 3.79 19.73 0.30
C PRO A 630 4.76 18.54 0.18
N THR A 631 4.46 17.41 0.81
CA THR A 631 5.24 16.16 0.75
C THR A 631 4.60 15.08 -0.12
N SER A 632 3.41 15.30 -0.66
CA SER A 632 2.71 14.29 -1.46
C SER A 632 2.89 14.52 -2.95
N SER A 633 2.91 13.42 -3.71
CA SER A 633 2.80 13.45 -5.17
C SER A 633 2.23 12.12 -5.66
N LEU A 634 0.90 12.09 -5.84
CA LEU A 634 0.21 10.87 -6.26
C LEU A 634 0.70 10.36 -7.62
N LEU A 635 1.07 11.27 -8.52
CA LEU A 635 1.72 10.94 -9.80
C LEU A 635 2.96 10.09 -9.58
N HIS A 636 3.94 10.60 -8.83
CA HIS A 636 5.23 9.92 -8.64
C HIS A 636 5.08 8.62 -7.87
N ALA A 637 4.17 8.56 -6.90
CA ALA A 637 3.83 7.31 -6.22
C ALA A 637 3.27 6.27 -7.20
N ALA A 638 2.35 6.66 -8.08
CA ALA A 638 1.77 5.77 -9.09
C ALA A 638 2.82 5.35 -10.13
N TRP A 639 3.71 6.27 -10.51
CA TRP A 639 4.79 6.04 -11.46
C TRP A 639 5.80 5.02 -10.96
N THR A 640 6.29 5.16 -9.71
CA THR A 640 7.21 4.19 -9.11
C THR A 640 6.61 2.79 -9.09
N THR A 641 5.32 2.64 -8.74
CA THR A 641 4.71 1.31 -8.72
C THR A 641 4.38 0.78 -10.12
N CYS A 642 4.02 1.64 -11.07
CA CYS A 642 3.90 1.31 -12.49
C CYS A 642 5.19 0.70 -13.02
N LEU A 643 6.33 1.39 -12.80
CA LEU A 643 7.63 0.92 -13.27
C LEU A 643 8.06 -0.40 -12.60
N GLY A 644 7.75 -0.61 -11.31
CA GLY A 644 7.95 -1.91 -10.65
C GLY A 644 7.14 -3.02 -11.31
N ARG A 645 5.82 -2.79 -11.52
CA ARG A 645 4.95 -3.76 -12.22
C ARG A 645 5.44 -4.08 -13.63
N LEU A 646 5.94 -3.09 -14.36
CA LEU A 646 6.52 -3.29 -15.69
C LEU A 646 7.83 -4.08 -15.64
N GLN A 647 8.67 -3.85 -14.63
CA GLN A 647 9.90 -4.64 -14.42
C GLN A 647 9.57 -6.12 -14.18
N LEU A 648 8.63 -6.40 -13.27
CA LEU A 648 8.13 -7.78 -13.06
C LEU A 648 7.54 -8.36 -14.34
N TYR A 649 6.76 -7.55 -15.09
CA TYR A 649 6.12 -8.01 -16.33
C TYR A 649 7.15 -8.50 -17.36
N LYS A 650 8.31 -7.82 -17.51
CA LYS A 650 9.39 -8.29 -18.41
C LYS A 650 9.80 -9.73 -18.12
N TYR A 651 9.91 -10.10 -16.86
CA TYR A 651 10.26 -11.48 -16.46
C TYR A 651 9.10 -12.45 -16.66
N LEU A 652 7.87 -12.03 -16.32
CA LEU A 652 6.69 -12.84 -16.57
C LEU A 652 6.51 -13.15 -18.06
N ASP A 653 6.84 -12.20 -18.94
CA ASP A 653 6.74 -12.37 -20.40
C ASP A 653 7.71 -13.45 -20.94
N ILE A 654 8.86 -13.64 -20.29
CA ILE A 654 9.84 -14.70 -20.65
C ILE A 654 9.30 -16.09 -20.31
N VAL A 655 8.65 -16.23 -19.16
CA VAL A 655 8.17 -17.55 -18.68
C VAL A 655 6.76 -17.87 -19.12
N GLY A 656 5.94 -16.87 -19.45
CA GLY A 656 4.58 -17.05 -19.95
C GLY A 656 3.73 -17.96 -19.06
N GLN A 657 3.17 -19.02 -19.63
CA GLN A 657 2.35 -20.00 -18.92
C GLN A 657 3.12 -20.84 -17.88
N ARG A 658 4.46 -20.84 -17.92
CA ARG A 658 5.30 -21.52 -16.90
C ARG A 658 5.34 -20.77 -15.58
N ALA A 659 4.83 -19.53 -15.51
CA ALA A 659 4.70 -18.79 -14.27
C ALA A 659 3.64 -19.41 -13.35
N TYR A 660 4.03 -19.78 -12.13
CA TYR A 660 3.13 -20.40 -11.14
C TYR A 660 2.58 -19.40 -10.15
N TYR A 661 3.43 -18.47 -9.70
CA TYR A 661 3.06 -17.48 -8.70
C TYR A 661 3.95 -16.26 -8.84
N HIS A 662 3.39 -15.09 -8.56
CA HIS A 662 4.20 -13.87 -8.44
C HIS A 662 3.67 -12.99 -7.31
N ASP A 663 4.57 -12.27 -6.64
CA ASP A 663 4.23 -11.29 -5.60
C ASP A 663 5.18 -10.10 -5.60
N THR A 664 4.75 -9.02 -6.26
CA THR A 664 5.44 -7.73 -6.34
C THR A 664 6.76 -7.82 -7.10
N ASP A 665 7.78 -8.41 -6.49
CA ASP A 665 9.16 -8.51 -6.95
C ASP A 665 9.64 -9.96 -7.13
N SER A 666 8.81 -10.96 -6.83
CA SER A 666 9.17 -12.38 -6.96
C SER A 666 8.33 -13.13 -8.00
N VAL A 667 8.94 -14.13 -8.65
CA VAL A 667 8.30 -15.07 -9.59
C VAL A 667 8.72 -16.50 -9.26
N ALA A 668 7.75 -17.38 -9.02
CA ALA A 668 7.94 -18.83 -9.05
C ALA A 668 7.50 -19.37 -10.41
N TYR A 669 8.33 -20.20 -11.04
CA TYR A 669 8.07 -20.68 -12.40
C TYR A 669 8.67 -22.08 -12.64
N LEU A 670 8.16 -22.77 -13.65
CA LEU A 670 8.65 -24.07 -14.11
C LEU A 670 9.83 -23.91 -15.06
N SER A 671 10.93 -24.59 -14.75
CA SER A 671 12.14 -24.72 -15.54
C SER A 671 12.17 -26.12 -16.15
N ARG A 672 12.41 -26.19 -17.47
CA ARG A 672 12.51 -27.43 -18.25
C ARG A 672 13.71 -27.37 -19.19
N PRO A 673 14.30 -28.52 -19.55
CA PRO A 673 15.32 -28.58 -20.59
C PRO A 673 14.80 -28.02 -21.92
N GLY A 674 15.59 -27.18 -22.58
CA GLY A 674 15.25 -26.59 -23.90
C GLY A 674 14.44 -25.29 -23.85
N GLU A 675 13.91 -24.90 -22.69
CA GLU A 675 13.19 -23.64 -22.50
C GLU A 675 14.06 -22.59 -21.79
N PRO A 676 13.94 -21.29 -22.12
CA PRO A 676 14.74 -20.25 -21.48
C PRO A 676 14.37 -20.08 -20.00
N ASP A 677 15.36 -20.14 -19.13
CA ASP A 677 15.24 -19.71 -17.73
C ASP A 677 15.33 -18.20 -17.59
N LEU A 678 14.86 -17.68 -16.44
CA LEU A 678 15.02 -16.27 -16.12
C LEU A 678 16.51 -15.93 -15.92
N PRO A 679 17.00 -14.82 -16.51
CA PRO A 679 18.39 -14.41 -16.33
C PRO A 679 18.62 -13.95 -14.88
N LEU A 680 19.64 -14.51 -14.25
CA LEU A 680 20.05 -14.15 -12.89
C LEU A 680 21.21 -13.15 -12.90
N GLY A 681 21.30 -12.34 -11.86
CA GLY A 681 22.34 -11.32 -11.70
C GLY A 681 22.37 -10.76 -10.28
N THR A 682 23.25 -9.79 -10.05
CA THR A 682 23.47 -9.19 -8.72
C THR A 682 23.22 -7.68 -8.68
N HIS A 683 22.95 -7.06 -9.83
CA HIS A 683 22.74 -5.62 -9.96
C HIS A 683 21.30 -5.21 -9.71
N LEU A 684 21.07 -3.90 -9.57
CA LEU A 684 19.74 -3.37 -9.32
C LEU A 684 18.81 -3.67 -10.48
N GLY A 685 17.72 -4.35 -10.16
CA GLY A 685 16.70 -4.77 -11.11
C GLY A 685 16.88 -6.19 -11.65
N ASP A 686 18.03 -6.83 -11.43
CA ASP A 686 18.27 -8.23 -11.78
C ASP A 686 17.45 -9.18 -10.91
N LEU A 687 17.43 -10.46 -11.27
CA LEU A 687 16.85 -11.54 -10.47
C LEU A 687 17.92 -12.33 -9.72
N THR A 688 17.66 -12.68 -8.48
CA THR A 688 18.46 -13.64 -7.70
C THR A 688 17.66 -14.91 -7.45
N ASP A 689 18.34 -16.06 -7.41
CA ASP A 689 17.70 -17.34 -7.06
C ASP A 689 17.43 -17.39 -5.55
N GLN A 690 16.17 -17.26 -5.19
CA GLN A 690 15.73 -17.24 -3.80
C GLN A 690 15.82 -18.62 -3.15
N ILE A 691 15.70 -19.70 -3.92
CA ILE A 691 15.78 -21.06 -3.40
C ILE A 691 17.22 -21.42 -3.08
N GLU A 692 18.15 -21.02 -3.94
CA GLU A 692 19.58 -21.15 -3.66
C GLU A 692 20.01 -20.30 -2.45
N GLU A 693 19.53 -19.05 -2.32
CA GLU A 693 19.85 -18.20 -1.16
C GLU A 693 19.34 -18.80 0.17
N ASP A 694 18.11 -19.33 0.18
CA ASP A 694 17.48 -19.85 1.40
C ASP A 694 17.94 -21.28 1.78
N TYR A 695 18.30 -22.11 0.79
CA TYR A 695 18.53 -23.55 0.97
C TYR A 695 19.90 -24.06 0.50
N GLY A 696 20.67 -23.23 -0.19
CA GLY A 696 22.02 -23.52 -0.66
C GLY A 696 22.09 -23.91 -2.14
N PRO A 697 23.31 -23.92 -2.73
CA PRO A 697 23.52 -24.13 -4.16
C PRO A 697 22.88 -25.40 -4.72
N GLY A 698 22.26 -25.29 -5.89
CA GLY A 698 21.63 -26.42 -6.58
C GLY A 698 20.28 -26.86 -6.01
N SER A 699 19.77 -26.20 -4.98
CA SER A 699 18.43 -26.47 -4.42
C SER A 699 17.34 -26.07 -5.41
N PHE A 700 16.24 -26.83 -5.47
CA PHE A 700 15.09 -26.50 -6.30
C PHE A 700 13.77 -27.00 -5.68
N ILE A 701 12.65 -26.42 -6.11
CA ILE A 701 11.33 -26.84 -5.63
C ILE A 701 10.86 -28.07 -6.41
N THR A 702 10.41 -29.10 -5.68
CA THR A 702 9.89 -30.36 -6.23
C THR A 702 8.36 -30.42 -6.25
N GLU A 703 7.70 -29.68 -5.34
CA GLU A 703 6.24 -29.64 -5.25
C GLU A 703 5.81 -28.26 -4.80
N PHE A 704 4.82 -27.68 -5.47
CA PHE A 704 4.32 -26.33 -5.21
C PHE A 704 2.80 -26.36 -5.08
N VAL A 705 2.27 -25.59 -4.12
CA VAL A 705 0.84 -25.37 -3.92
C VAL A 705 0.56 -23.91 -3.61
N ALA A 706 -0.46 -23.34 -4.23
CA ALA A 706 -0.96 -22.00 -3.94
C ALA A 706 -2.48 -21.97 -3.81
N GLY A 707 -2.95 -21.63 -2.61
CA GLY A 707 -4.37 -21.39 -2.33
C GLY A 707 -4.83 -19.97 -2.70
N GLY A 708 -3.94 -19.10 -3.16
CA GLY A 708 -4.24 -17.73 -3.58
C GLY A 708 -3.14 -16.73 -3.19
N PRO A 709 -3.40 -15.43 -3.36
CA PRO A 709 -2.41 -14.38 -3.05
C PRO A 709 -1.92 -14.45 -1.60
N LYS A 710 -0.61 -14.59 -1.43
CA LYS A 710 0.11 -14.71 -0.15
C LYS A 710 -0.38 -15.89 0.72
N ASN A 711 -0.82 -16.97 0.07
CA ASN A 711 -1.21 -18.24 0.68
C ASN A 711 -0.67 -19.40 -0.17
N TYR A 712 0.57 -19.82 0.07
CA TYR A 712 1.26 -20.83 -0.73
C TYR A 712 2.26 -21.63 0.11
N GLY A 713 2.65 -22.79 -0.39
CA GLY A 713 3.68 -23.65 0.20
C GLY A 713 4.44 -24.43 -0.87
N TYR A 714 5.64 -24.88 -0.52
CA TYR A 714 6.50 -25.63 -1.44
C TYR A 714 7.44 -26.58 -0.70
N ARG A 715 7.84 -27.66 -1.39
CA ARG A 715 8.86 -28.62 -0.97
C ARG A 715 10.13 -28.38 -1.77
N VAL A 716 11.28 -28.34 -1.09
CA VAL A 716 12.59 -28.07 -1.68
C VAL A 716 13.48 -29.29 -1.54
N ALA A 717 14.07 -29.76 -2.64
CA ALA A 717 15.20 -30.69 -2.64
C ALA A 717 16.49 -29.91 -2.36
N VAL A 718 17.03 -30.03 -1.16
CA VAL A 718 18.16 -29.23 -0.69
C VAL A 718 19.46 -29.73 -1.32
N GLY A 719 20.22 -28.84 -1.95
CA GLY A 719 21.44 -29.21 -2.67
C GLY A 719 21.20 -30.12 -3.88
N GLY A 720 19.95 -30.18 -4.36
CA GLY A 720 19.52 -31.10 -5.41
C GLY A 720 19.21 -32.53 -4.95
N ASP A 721 19.37 -32.83 -3.66
CA ASP A 721 19.04 -34.14 -3.09
C ASP A 721 17.54 -34.24 -2.77
N VAL A 722 16.84 -35.09 -3.53
CA VAL A 722 15.40 -35.33 -3.37
C VAL A 722 15.04 -36.07 -2.09
N GLN A 723 16.02 -36.74 -1.45
CA GLN A 723 15.83 -37.36 -0.13
C GLN A 723 15.96 -36.34 1.00
N ASN A 724 16.71 -35.25 0.77
CA ASN A 724 16.85 -34.14 1.71
C ASN A 724 15.83 -33.03 1.42
N THR A 725 14.59 -33.24 1.85
CA THR A 725 13.49 -32.30 1.59
C THR A 725 13.22 -31.35 2.75
N LYS A 726 13.07 -30.05 2.45
CA LYS A 726 12.51 -29.05 3.38
C LYS A 726 11.18 -28.50 2.89
N VAL A 727 10.32 -28.07 3.82
CA VAL A 727 9.00 -27.50 3.52
C VAL A 727 8.96 -26.04 3.91
N CYS A 728 8.41 -25.21 3.03
CA CYS A 728 8.07 -23.82 3.31
C CYS A 728 6.58 -23.61 3.15
N ILE A 729 5.98 -22.83 4.06
CA ILE A 729 4.59 -22.41 3.95
C ILE A 729 4.45 -20.94 4.36
N LYS A 730 3.72 -20.18 3.56
CA LYS A 730 3.52 -18.74 3.71
C LYS A 730 2.03 -18.45 3.70
N VAL A 731 1.49 -18.05 4.85
CA VAL A 731 0.07 -17.70 5.00
C VAL A 731 -0.08 -16.29 5.57
N ARG A 732 -0.62 -15.37 4.76
CA ARG A 732 -0.82 -13.99 5.18
C ARG A 732 -1.74 -13.92 6.39
N GLY A 733 -1.25 -13.25 7.43
CA GLY A 733 -2.03 -12.95 8.63
C GLY A 733 -2.04 -14.07 9.66
N ILE A 734 -1.41 -15.22 9.41
CA ILE A 734 -1.24 -16.27 10.43
C ILE A 734 0.24 -16.32 10.79
N SER A 735 0.55 -16.19 12.08
CA SER A 735 1.90 -16.38 12.59
C SER A 735 2.06 -17.84 12.96
N ILE A 736 2.78 -18.60 12.14
CA ILE A 736 3.01 -20.03 12.36
C ILE A 736 3.94 -20.18 13.57
N ASN A 737 3.42 -20.84 14.60
CA ASN A 737 4.05 -21.08 15.89
C ASN A 737 3.60 -22.44 16.44
N ALA A 738 4.17 -22.87 17.56
CA ALA A 738 3.88 -24.18 18.16
C ALA A 738 2.39 -24.42 18.50
N SER A 739 1.55 -23.37 18.58
CA SER A 739 0.10 -23.51 18.80
C SER A 739 -0.70 -23.86 17.54
N CYS A 740 -0.12 -23.72 16.34
CA CYS A 740 -0.83 -23.96 15.08
C CYS A 740 -0.01 -24.58 13.96
N ASP A 741 1.28 -24.85 14.15
CA ASP A 741 2.16 -25.45 13.13
C ASP A 741 1.70 -26.85 12.69
N ALA A 742 1.13 -27.65 13.59
CA ALA A 742 0.50 -28.93 13.26
C ALA A 742 -0.76 -28.79 12.39
N LEU A 743 -1.40 -27.61 12.38
CA LEU A 743 -2.60 -27.34 11.58
C LEU A 743 -2.23 -26.65 10.26
N VAL A 744 -1.30 -25.70 10.29
CA VAL A 744 -0.88 -24.91 9.12
C VAL A 744 0.26 -25.64 8.40
N THR A 745 -0.11 -26.72 7.70
CA THR A 745 0.83 -27.63 7.02
C THR A 745 0.69 -27.56 5.51
N PHE A 746 1.73 -27.99 4.80
CA PHE A 746 1.69 -28.13 3.35
C PHE A 746 0.55 -29.06 2.88
N GLU A 747 0.37 -30.20 3.56
CA GLU A 747 -0.67 -31.17 3.23
C GLU A 747 -2.08 -30.60 3.40
N ASN A 748 -2.35 -29.88 4.49
CA ASN A 748 -3.66 -29.26 4.67
C ASN A 748 -3.92 -28.17 3.63
N LEU A 749 -2.91 -27.39 3.22
CA LEU A 749 -3.05 -26.43 2.14
C LEU A 749 -3.33 -27.11 0.79
N LYS A 750 -2.62 -28.20 0.49
CA LYS A 750 -2.84 -29.03 -0.70
C LYS A 750 -4.26 -29.60 -0.71
N ALA A 751 -4.68 -30.24 0.37
CA ALA A 751 -6.04 -30.76 0.52
C ALA A 751 -7.11 -29.65 0.33
N MET A 752 -6.86 -28.43 0.84
CA MET A 752 -7.76 -27.29 0.59
C MET A 752 -7.81 -26.87 -0.89
N VAL A 753 -6.68 -26.89 -1.57
CA VAL A 753 -6.61 -26.55 -3.00
C VAL A 753 -7.28 -27.63 -3.84
N MET A 754 -7.02 -28.90 -3.55
CA MET A 754 -7.60 -30.05 -4.27
C MET A 754 -9.10 -30.21 -4.00
N GLY A 755 -9.64 -29.57 -2.96
CA GLY A 755 -11.06 -29.59 -2.61
C GLY A 755 -11.43 -30.66 -1.58
N ASP A 756 -10.45 -31.38 -1.05
CA ASP A 756 -10.62 -32.43 -0.04
C ASP A 756 -11.01 -31.85 1.33
N ILE A 757 -10.58 -30.61 1.62
CA ILE A 757 -10.87 -29.89 2.86
C ILE A 757 -11.40 -28.49 2.51
N GLY A 758 -12.41 -28.01 3.23
CA GLY A 758 -12.93 -26.65 3.06
C GLY A 758 -12.08 -25.59 3.77
N LYS A 759 -12.62 -25.08 4.89
CA LYS A 759 -11.95 -24.07 5.74
C LYS A 759 -11.54 -24.69 7.07
N MET A 760 -10.41 -24.25 7.62
CA MET A 760 -9.92 -24.64 8.94
C MET A 760 -9.90 -23.46 9.91
N THR A 761 -10.21 -23.73 11.17
CA THR A 761 -10.11 -22.74 12.25
C THR A 761 -8.75 -22.85 12.93
N ILE A 762 -7.95 -21.80 12.84
CA ILE A 762 -6.62 -21.72 13.44
C ILE A 762 -6.71 -20.97 14.77
N PRO A 763 -6.40 -21.60 15.91
CA PRO A 763 -6.46 -20.96 17.21
C PRO A 763 -5.34 -19.92 17.37
N ILE A 764 -5.64 -18.85 18.09
CA ILE A 764 -4.68 -17.84 18.54
C ILE A 764 -4.93 -17.65 20.04
N PRO A 765 -4.23 -18.40 20.90
CA PRO A 765 -4.56 -18.46 22.33
C PRO A 765 -4.44 -17.12 23.07
N ARG A 766 -3.53 -16.23 22.63
CA ARG A 766 -3.16 -15.00 23.35
C ARG A 766 -3.08 -13.79 22.43
N LYS A 767 -4.20 -13.28 21.94
CA LYS A 767 -4.23 -12.05 21.15
C LYS A 767 -4.36 -10.85 22.08
N ILE A 768 -3.38 -9.94 21.99
CA ILE A 768 -3.47 -8.61 22.59
C ILE A 768 -4.44 -7.76 21.76
N ALA A 769 -5.52 -7.34 22.38
CA ALA A 769 -6.55 -6.47 21.80
C ALA A 769 -6.65 -5.15 22.56
N ARG A 770 -7.15 -4.12 21.86
CA ARG A 770 -7.38 -2.78 22.40
C ARG A 770 -8.88 -2.52 22.37
N THR A 771 -9.46 -2.11 23.49
CA THR A 771 -10.86 -1.70 23.55
C THR A 771 -11.01 -0.26 23.04
N PRO A 772 -12.23 0.15 22.63
CA PRO A 772 -12.51 1.54 22.27
C PRO A 772 -12.28 2.54 23.42
N THR A 773 -12.30 2.08 24.68
CA THR A 773 -12.02 2.86 25.90
C THR A 773 -10.54 2.84 26.30
N TRP A 774 -9.66 2.56 25.34
CA TRP A 774 -8.20 2.50 25.54
C TRP A 774 -7.75 1.49 26.59
N GLN A 775 -8.40 0.33 26.72
CA GLN A 775 -7.89 -0.75 27.58
C GLN A 775 -7.15 -1.80 26.75
N ILE A 776 -6.10 -2.37 27.32
CA ILE A 776 -5.41 -3.53 26.77
C ILE A 776 -5.95 -4.79 27.43
N ILE A 777 -6.43 -5.72 26.62
CA ILE A 777 -6.87 -7.05 27.08
C ILE A 777 -6.14 -8.13 26.29
N THR A 778 -5.90 -9.27 26.95
CA THR A 778 -5.44 -10.49 26.28
C THR A 778 -6.61 -11.45 26.22
N MET A 779 -6.94 -11.91 25.02
CA MET A 779 -8.06 -12.84 24.83
C MET A 779 -7.69 -13.92 23.79
N PRO A 780 -8.22 -15.15 23.95
CA PRO A 780 -8.16 -16.14 22.87
C PRO A 780 -8.99 -15.67 21.68
N THR A 781 -8.52 -15.98 20.49
CA THR A 781 -9.27 -15.76 19.24
C THR A 781 -8.92 -16.88 18.25
N SER A 782 -9.47 -16.80 17.04
CA SER A 782 -9.12 -17.70 15.96
C SER A 782 -9.13 -16.98 14.61
N LYS A 783 -8.55 -17.63 13.59
CA LYS A 783 -8.63 -17.19 12.19
C LYS A 783 -9.12 -18.34 11.32
N GLN A 784 -9.93 -18.01 10.32
CA GLN A 784 -10.33 -18.96 9.29
C GLN A 784 -9.25 -19.00 8.21
N TRP A 785 -8.70 -20.18 7.95
CA TRP A 785 -7.75 -20.45 6.87
C TRP A 785 -8.43 -21.29 5.79
N GLN A 786 -8.33 -20.85 4.55
CA GLN A 786 -8.94 -21.52 3.39
C GLN A 786 -8.16 -21.17 2.12
N ALA A 787 -8.19 -22.04 1.12
CA ALA A 787 -7.80 -21.70 -0.25
C ALA A 787 -8.86 -20.79 -0.88
N LYS A 788 -8.48 -19.59 -1.31
CA LYS A 788 -9.36 -18.64 -2.00
C LYS A 788 -8.57 -17.84 -3.04
N ASN A 789 -8.56 -18.34 -4.27
CA ASN A 789 -8.01 -17.64 -5.42
C ASN A 789 -9.14 -17.00 -6.24
N THR A 790 -9.53 -15.78 -5.88
CA THR A 790 -10.57 -15.01 -6.60
C THR A 790 -9.97 -14.02 -7.60
N LYS A 791 -8.63 -13.92 -7.66
CA LYS A 791 -7.95 -12.96 -8.53
C LYS A 791 -7.94 -13.36 -10.00
N ARG A 792 -8.14 -14.65 -10.25
CA ARG A 792 -8.17 -15.32 -11.55
C ARG A 792 -9.30 -16.34 -11.53
N ARG A 793 -9.76 -16.73 -12.71
CA ARG A 793 -10.74 -17.79 -12.92
C ARG A 793 -10.02 -19.13 -12.87
N ARG A 794 -10.53 -20.07 -12.07
CA ARG A 794 -10.03 -21.44 -12.03
C ARG A 794 -10.65 -22.21 -13.20
N VAL A 795 -9.82 -22.87 -14.00
CA VAL A 795 -10.26 -23.63 -15.18
C VAL A 795 -10.22 -25.13 -14.95
N ASP A 796 -9.33 -25.60 -14.07
CA ASP A 796 -9.30 -26.96 -13.56
C ASP A 796 -8.73 -27.00 -12.12
N GLN A 797 -8.44 -28.19 -11.60
CA GLN A 797 -7.93 -28.34 -10.24
C GLN A 797 -6.57 -27.64 -10.01
N THR A 798 -5.78 -27.42 -11.05
CA THR A 798 -4.39 -26.95 -10.94
C THR A 798 -4.13 -25.61 -11.62
N HIS A 799 -4.94 -25.19 -12.60
CA HIS A 799 -4.69 -24.01 -13.40
C HIS A 799 -5.69 -22.87 -13.16
N THR A 800 -5.20 -21.65 -13.43
CA THR A 800 -6.05 -20.46 -13.45
C THR A 800 -5.70 -19.53 -14.61
N VAL A 801 -6.73 -18.88 -15.15
CA VAL A 801 -6.66 -17.91 -16.26
C VAL A 801 -7.19 -16.56 -15.80
N PRO A 802 -6.81 -15.43 -16.43
CA PRO A 802 -7.41 -14.16 -16.05
C PRO A 802 -8.91 -14.14 -16.37
N HIS A 803 -9.66 -13.34 -15.62
CA HIS A 803 -11.09 -13.15 -15.88
C HIS A 803 -11.30 -12.59 -17.28
N GLY A 804 -12.09 -13.28 -18.11
CA GLY A 804 -12.30 -12.91 -19.52
C GLY A 804 -11.45 -13.66 -20.54
N TYR A 805 -10.52 -14.52 -20.11
CA TYR A 805 -9.71 -15.36 -20.99
C TYR A 805 -10.54 -16.45 -21.67
N ASN A 806 -10.44 -16.56 -22.99
CA ASN A 806 -11.24 -17.49 -23.79
C ASN A 806 -10.42 -18.55 -24.55
N ALA A 807 -9.10 -18.42 -24.66
CA ALA A 807 -8.24 -19.34 -25.40
C ALA A 807 -7.74 -20.50 -24.52
N TRP A 808 -8.60 -21.05 -23.66
CA TRP A 808 -8.27 -22.20 -22.82
C TRP A 808 -9.03 -23.41 -23.34
N GLY A 809 -8.32 -24.38 -23.92
CA GLY A 809 -8.90 -25.61 -24.49
C GLY A 809 -8.56 -25.90 -25.96
N ASP A 810 -8.02 -24.94 -26.73
CA ASP A 810 -7.73 -25.16 -28.16
C ASP A 810 -6.38 -25.87 -28.44
N GLU A 811 -5.44 -25.91 -27.49
CA GLU A 811 -4.11 -26.54 -27.68
C GLU A 811 -4.00 -27.95 -27.08
N ASP A 812 -4.74 -28.27 -26.02
CA ASP A 812 -4.64 -29.57 -25.33
C ASP A 812 -5.44 -30.68 -26.05
N GLU A 813 -6.47 -30.34 -26.84
CA GLU A 813 -7.24 -31.33 -27.62
C GLU A 813 -6.45 -31.85 -28.83
N GLU A 814 -5.66 -30.99 -29.51
CA GLU A 814 -4.79 -31.46 -30.61
C GLU A 814 -3.65 -32.36 -30.10
N ASP A 815 -3.05 -32.05 -28.95
CA ASP A 815 -2.01 -32.90 -28.35
C ASP A 815 -2.58 -34.21 -27.80
N GLN A 816 -3.81 -34.23 -27.26
CA GLN A 816 -4.49 -35.47 -26.87
C GLN A 816 -4.93 -36.31 -28.07
N GLU A 817 -5.46 -35.71 -29.14
CA GLU A 817 -5.84 -36.44 -30.36
C GLU A 817 -4.60 -37.01 -31.07
N VAL A 818 -3.47 -36.31 -31.08
CA VAL A 818 -2.21 -36.81 -31.63
C VAL A 818 -1.64 -37.94 -30.77
N LEU A 819 -1.75 -37.87 -29.44
CA LEU A 819 -1.34 -38.96 -28.54
C LEU A 819 -2.26 -40.19 -28.67
N GLU A 820 -3.58 -40.00 -28.78
CA GLU A 820 -4.53 -41.10 -29.02
C GLU A 820 -4.37 -41.71 -30.41
N ALA A 821 -4.06 -40.92 -31.44
CA ALA A 821 -3.76 -41.41 -32.78
C ALA A 821 -2.44 -42.20 -32.86
N LEU A 822 -1.45 -41.86 -32.03
CA LEU A 822 -0.19 -42.60 -31.94
C LEU A 822 -0.33 -43.92 -31.18
N ASP A 823 -1.21 -43.99 -30.17
CA ASP A 823 -1.53 -45.26 -29.47
C ASP A 823 -2.34 -46.22 -30.36
N ILE A 824 -3.19 -45.71 -31.27
CA ILE A 824 -3.94 -46.54 -32.23
C ILE A 824 -3.04 -47.13 -33.34
N LEU A 825 -1.91 -46.47 -33.65
CA LEU A 825 -0.93 -46.94 -34.65
C LEU A 825 0.16 -47.85 -34.05
N GLY A 826 0.23 -47.99 -32.73
CA GLY A 826 1.17 -48.86 -32.02
C GLY A 826 0.72 -50.33 -31.91
N ASP A 827 -0.57 -50.61 -32.16
CA ASP A 827 -1.19 -51.94 -32.04
C ASP A 827 -1.66 -52.53 -33.40
N SER A 828 -1.10 -52.05 -34.53
CA SER A 828 -1.34 -52.61 -35.88
C SER A 828 -0.11 -53.26 -36.50
#